data_AF-A0A9E6UZJ9-F1
#
_entry.id   AF-A0A9E6UZJ9-F1
#
_cell.length_a   1.000
_cell.length_b   1.000
_cell.length_c   1.000
_cell.angle_alpha   90.00
_cell.angle_beta   90.00
_cell.angle_gamma   90.00
#
_symmetry.space_group_name_H-M   'P 1'
#
loop_
_entity.id
_entity.type
_entity.pdbx_description
1 polymer ?
#
loop_
_entity_poly.entity_id
_entity_poly.type
_entity_poly.pdbx_seq_one_letter_code
_entity_poly.pdbx_strand_id
1 'polypeptide(L)'
;MYKLPRKNRNPSSLNWQKINSLPVKISLLIIPIICSFYSQDDAIAASIPAIKVVVNSSEDGAITPDDKLTLREAISLVNGSLPITQLSDIEKAQIANITTASSRIEFNLPAQQTTIYLQELLPPITQPGVIIDGTTQPGYDPDTSPTAEINIPRPVVNITTATNKEVFRGLTILADRVTIRGLGLYGFTSYHRDTASTPPADIFIGDRFYLPHTTPVSPIFGTLPNDDQPGKTPENVVIENNWLGITPDETLPNITSAFGVSVFNAVNTTIRRNRISFHDGSAIITSRRAEKTQISENLIIGNGMAGIPDAIRLEGMINQSQIRDNLICGNDGSGIYAFKPEGNTTITNNQIKFNGRRFRRAAVYLMGNNHQIQDNQISDQAGAGVVVTSYPESYRNMIQNNRFSALEGLSIDLNTYHNVGVRDFQNGDGVNPWRNSPNRKLDTGNAAINSPRFFSNEFFFGISDTVGIDGQTEPNSQVEIYRITGEEGYGFLTEPLGTTTADEKGKFAINLNNLKPGDRISAIATLPEFGTSEPAYPALIRAINSTKESEKNQPSKLPTTNNIPQCITKTIVSIPPETPPEQPITLKIISNIHFALDQYNISPASGKILNQIAKVLTENPSIIVELHGHTDTRASEEYNIKLAERRANATRNYLIRQGIDPARMTIRSYGETQLLTQGRNKLDHARNRRVELIYKDFRGIEVTVQETDLQLE
;
A
#
# COMPACT_ATOMS: atom_id res chain seq x y z
N MET A 1 6.36 7.44 -41.11
CA MET A 1 5.76 8.21 -42.23
C MET A 1 4.25 8.13 -42.08
N TYR A 2 3.62 9.17 -41.53
CA TYR A 2 2.23 9.63 -41.72
C TYR A 2 2.04 10.81 -40.76
N LYS A 3 2.03 12.03 -41.31
CA LYS A 3 1.83 13.31 -40.62
C LYS A 3 0.33 13.65 -40.64
N LEU A 4 -0.21 14.13 -39.52
CA LEU A 4 -1.41 14.97 -39.52
C LEU A 4 -1.23 16.17 -38.56
N PRO A 5 -1.90 17.31 -38.81
CA PRO A 5 -1.34 18.63 -38.50
C PRO A 5 -1.94 19.31 -37.25
N ARG A 6 -1.12 20.17 -36.63
CA ARG A 6 -1.49 21.14 -35.59
C ARG A 6 -2.40 22.24 -36.15
N LYS A 7 -3.42 22.65 -35.39
CA LYS A 7 -4.10 23.95 -35.57
C LYS A 7 -4.15 24.70 -34.24
N ASN A 8 -3.44 25.83 -34.22
CA ASN A 8 -3.53 26.92 -33.25
C ASN A 8 -4.92 27.56 -33.28
N ARG A 9 -5.44 27.96 -32.11
CA ARG A 9 -6.24 29.18 -31.97
C ARG A 9 -6.00 29.81 -30.60
N ASN A 10 -5.57 31.07 -30.63
CA ASN A 10 -5.67 32.02 -29.52
C ASN A 10 -6.88 32.95 -29.76
N PRO A 11 -7.33 33.71 -28.74
CA PRO A 11 -8.71 34.15 -28.57
C PRO A 11 -8.96 35.58 -29.06
N SER A 12 -10.23 35.94 -29.25
CA SER A 12 -10.65 37.34 -29.30
C SER A 12 -12.11 37.51 -28.85
N SER A 13 -12.30 38.62 -28.15
CA SER A 13 -13.40 39.18 -27.38
C SER A 13 -14.58 39.76 -28.21
N LEU A 14 -15.55 40.34 -27.46
CA LEU A 14 -16.65 41.27 -27.84
C LEU A 14 -18.03 40.66 -28.15
N ASN A 15 -19.15 41.37 -27.94
CA ASN A 15 -19.59 42.37 -26.96
C ASN A 15 -21.12 42.49 -27.14
N TRP A 16 -21.83 43.02 -26.14
CA TRP A 16 -23.27 43.23 -26.12
C TRP A 16 -23.76 44.23 -27.18
N GLN A 17 -24.91 43.97 -27.81
CA GLN A 17 -25.79 45.02 -28.32
C GLN A 17 -27.27 44.60 -28.35
N LYS A 18 -28.12 45.62 -28.25
CA LYS A 18 -29.50 45.64 -27.78
C LYS A 18 -30.39 46.17 -28.93
N ILE A 19 -31.71 45.94 -28.82
CA ILE A 19 -32.84 46.72 -29.38
C ILE A 19 -33.39 46.28 -30.75
N ASN A 20 -34.64 45.75 -30.80
CA ASN A 20 -35.82 46.54 -31.19
C ASN A 20 -37.17 45.79 -31.02
N SER A 21 -38.18 46.59 -30.69
CA SER A 21 -39.57 46.31 -30.31
C SER A 21 -40.58 46.41 -31.47
N LEU A 22 -41.75 45.75 -31.38
CA LEU A 22 -43.14 46.30 -31.51
C LEU A 22 -44.22 45.18 -31.64
N PRO A 23 -45.55 45.45 -31.45
CA PRO A 23 -46.35 44.86 -30.36
C PRO A 23 -47.54 44.00 -30.83
N VAL A 24 -48.12 43.15 -29.96
CA VAL A 24 -49.48 42.61 -30.16
C VAL A 24 -50.24 42.54 -28.82
N LYS A 25 -51.52 42.94 -28.91
CA LYS A 25 -52.51 43.19 -27.86
C LYS A 25 -52.86 41.96 -27.02
N ILE A 26 -53.06 42.21 -25.73
CA ILE A 26 -53.59 41.30 -24.71
C ILE A 26 -55.13 41.31 -24.77
N SER A 27 -55.74 40.14 -24.91
CA SER A 27 -57.12 39.87 -24.49
C SER A 27 -57.09 38.71 -23.49
N LEU A 28 -57.43 38.99 -22.23
CA LEU A 28 -57.59 37.97 -21.19
C LEU A 28 -58.86 37.16 -21.46
N LEU A 29 -58.72 35.84 -21.61
CA LEU A 29 -59.80 34.88 -21.43
C LEU A 29 -59.42 34.00 -20.23
N ILE A 30 -60.16 34.12 -19.14
CA ILE A 30 -60.00 33.31 -17.93
C ILE A 30 -60.78 32.01 -18.17
N ILE A 31 -60.07 30.89 -18.26
CA ILE A 31 -60.63 29.53 -18.22
C ILE A 31 -60.20 28.91 -16.87
N PRO A 32 -61.13 28.45 -16.02
CA PRO A 32 -60.75 27.80 -14.76
C PRO A 32 -60.28 26.38 -15.08
N ILE A 33 -58.97 26.13 -14.93
CA ILE A 33 -58.42 24.78 -14.92
C ILE A 33 -58.65 24.21 -13.53
N ILE A 34 -59.48 23.16 -13.48
CA ILE A 34 -59.66 22.32 -12.31
C ILE A 34 -58.36 21.54 -12.10
N CYS A 35 -57.52 21.99 -11.17
CA CYS A 35 -56.36 21.24 -10.71
C CYS A 35 -56.84 20.05 -9.86
N SER A 36 -56.84 18.86 -10.45
CA SER A 36 -56.77 17.62 -9.67
C SER A 36 -55.41 17.56 -9.00
N PHE A 37 -55.38 17.78 -7.68
CA PHE A 37 -54.24 17.45 -6.84
C PHE A 37 -54.06 15.93 -6.88
N TYR A 38 -53.14 15.44 -7.71
CA TYR A 38 -52.47 14.18 -7.41
C TYR A 38 -51.55 14.48 -6.23
N SER A 39 -52.01 14.12 -5.03
CA SER A 39 -51.10 13.86 -3.92
C SER A 39 -50.18 12.74 -4.39
N GLN A 40 -48.91 13.08 -4.65
CA GLN A 40 -47.85 12.10 -4.54
C GLN A 40 -47.83 11.67 -3.09
N ASP A 41 -48.51 10.56 -2.79
CA ASP A 41 -48.21 9.79 -1.61
C ASP A 41 -46.73 9.39 -1.76
N ASP A 42 -45.86 10.12 -1.08
CA ASP A 42 -44.59 9.59 -0.63
C ASP A 42 -44.93 8.37 0.22
N ALA A 43 -45.00 7.20 -0.43
CA ALA A 43 -45.02 5.94 0.26
C ALA A 43 -43.73 5.90 1.07
N ILE A 44 -43.83 6.23 2.35
CA ILE A 44 -42.81 5.99 3.36
C ILE A 44 -42.46 4.51 3.19
N ALA A 45 -41.34 4.21 2.55
CA ALA A 45 -40.82 2.86 2.47
C ALA A 45 -40.71 2.40 3.93
N ALA A 46 -41.54 1.43 4.33
CA ALA A 46 -41.60 0.96 5.70
C ALA A 46 -40.17 0.61 6.14
N SER A 47 -39.66 1.29 7.17
CA SER A 47 -38.31 1.04 7.67
C SER A 47 -38.24 -0.42 8.12
N ILE A 48 -37.37 -1.21 7.50
CA ILE A 48 -37.12 -2.59 7.94
C ILE A 48 -36.71 -2.51 9.41
N PRO A 49 -37.46 -3.16 10.32
CA PRO A 49 -37.15 -3.09 11.74
C PRO A 49 -35.75 -3.63 12.00
N ALA A 50 -34.99 -2.95 12.86
CA ALA A 50 -33.66 -3.41 13.21
C ALA A 50 -33.75 -4.74 13.95
N ILE A 51 -32.92 -5.69 13.53
CA ILE A 51 -32.86 -7.03 14.10
C ILE A 51 -31.44 -7.39 14.49
N LYS A 52 -31.33 -8.17 15.56
CA LYS A 52 -30.13 -8.92 15.93
C LYS A 52 -30.28 -10.34 15.40
N VAL A 53 -29.26 -10.82 14.71
CA VAL A 53 -29.24 -12.14 14.09
C VAL A 53 -27.97 -12.86 14.53
N VAL A 54 -28.11 -14.06 15.09
CA VAL A 54 -26.96 -14.87 15.56
C VAL A 54 -26.68 -16.00 14.58
N VAL A 55 -25.56 -15.92 13.86
CA VAL A 55 -25.08 -16.98 12.97
C VAL A 55 -24.57 -18.14 13.82
N ASN A 56 -25.17 -19.32 13.65
CA ASN A 56 -24.82 -20.54 14.40
C ASN A 56 -24.19 -21.64 13.51
N SER A 57 -24.08 -21.41 12.20
CA SER A 57 -23.55 -22.37 11.24
C SER A 57 -22.40 -21.81 10.42
N SER A 58 -21.38 -22.65 10.22
CA SER A 58 -20.23 -22.36 9.34
C SER A 58 -20.46 -22.76 7.89
N GLU A 59 -21.64 -23.27 7.56
CA GLU A 59 -22.01 -23.67 6.22
C GLU A 59 -22.38 -22.46 5.36
N ASP A 60 -22.22 -22.59 4.05
CA ASP A 60 -22.69 -21.64 3.04
C ASP A 60 -23.42 -22.44 1.96
N GLY A 61 -24.74 -22.31 1.90
CA GLY A 61 -25.60 -23.15 1.07
C GLY A 61 -26.82 -22.40 0.53
N ALA A 62 -27.67 -23.12 -0.19
CA ALA A 62 -28.97 -22.58 -0.58
C ALA A 62 -29.79 -22.27 0.67
N ILE A 63 -30.51 -21.15 0.66
CA ILE A 63 -31.38 -20.75 1.77
C ILE A 63 -32.52 -21.77 1.88
N THR A 64 -32.53 -22.55 2.95
CA THR A 64 -33.53 -23.58 3.21
C THR A 64 -33.84 -23.66 4.70
N PRO A 65 -35.12 -23.68 5.12
CA PRO A 65 -35.43 -23.75 6.54
C PRO A 65 -34.94 -25.05 7.19
N ASP A 66 -33.98 -24.91 8.13
CA ASP A 66 -33.34 -26.01 8.84
C ASP A 66 -32.89 -25.57 10.26
N ASP A 67 -31.93 -26.23 10.90
CA ASP A 67 -31.41 -25.87 12.22
C ASP A 67 -30.20 -24.92 12.20
N LYS A 68 -29.78 -24.46 11.02
CA LYS A 68 -28.53 -23.76 10.73
C LYS A 68 -28.81 -22.40 10.10
N LEU A 69 -28.72 -21.36 10.93
CA LEU A 69 -28.69 -19.99 10.44
C LEU A 69 -27.28 -19.62 9.94
N THR A 70 -27.12 -19.54 8.62
CA THR A 70 -25.86 -19.20 7.95
C THR A 70 -25.62 -17.69 7.87
N LEU A 71 -24.38 -17.28 7.55
CA LEU A 71 -24.06 -15.87 7.29
C LEU A 71 -24.83 -15.31 6.07
N ARG A 72 -25.06 -16.14 5.04
CA ARG A 72 -25.84 -15.77 3.85
C ARG A 72 -27.28 -15.42 4.21
N GLU A 73 -27.91 -16.23 5.05
CA GLU A 73 -29.25 -15.98 5.57
C GLU A 73 -29.27 -14.75 6.45
N ALA A 74 -28.29 -14.61 7.35
CA ALA A 74 -28.21 -13.44 8.22
C ALA A 74 -28.10 -12.13 7.43
N ILE A 75 -27.26 -12.06 6.40
CA ILE A 75 -27.20 -10.90 5.49
C ILE A 75 -28.52 -10.70 4.76
N SER A 76 -29.13 -11.78 4.25
CA SER A 76 -30.41 -11.70 3.54
C SER A 76 -31.57 -11.21 4.41
N LEU A 77 -31.56 -11.57 5.71
CA LEU A 77 -32.53 -11.14 6.72
C LEU A 77 -32.38 -9.65 7.04
N VAL A 78 -31.16 -9.18 7.34
CA VAL A 78 -30.95 -7.76 7.65
C VAL A 78 -31.20 -6.86 6.44
N ASN A 79 -30.98 -7.37 5.23
CA ASN A 79 -31.35 -6.69 3.99
C ASN A 79 -32.86 -6.69 3.71
N GLY A 80 -33.65 -7.49 4.43
CA GLY A 80 -35.09 -7.69 4.19
C GLY A 80 -35.42 -8.52 2.95
N SER A 81 -34.43 -9.12 2.30
CA SER A 81 -34.61 -9.99 1.12
C SER A 81 -35.06 -11.41 1.47
N LEU A 82 -34.80 -11.87 2.70
CA LEU A 82 -35.29 -13.13 3.24
C LEU A 82 -36.36 -12.84 4.31
N PRO A 83 -37.64 -13.16 4.06
CA PRO A 83 -38.68 -13.03 5.07
C PRO A 83 -38.48 -14.03 6.21
N ILE A 84 -38.64 -13.59 7.47
CA ILE A 84 -38.55 -14.45 8.68
C ILE A 84 -39.53 -15.63 8.62
N THR A 85 -40.63 -15.51 7.88
CA THR A 85 -41.63 -16.58 7.68
C THR A 85 -41.10 -17.76 6.89
N GLN A 86 -40.00 -17.61 6.15
CA GLN A 86 -39.35 -18.67 5.37
C GLN A 86 -38.34 -19.48 6.20
N LEU A 87 -38.10 -19.09 7.46
CA LEU A 87 -37.19 -19.76 8.38
C LEU A 87 -37.91 -20.85 9.19
N SER A 88 -37.14 -21.83 9.66
CA SER A 88 -37.57 -22.78 10.69
C SER A 88 -37.78 -22.09 12.04
N ASP A 89 -38.40 -22.78 12.98
CA ASP A 89 -38.57 -22.25 14.33
C ASP A 89 -37.25 -22.16 15.12
N ILE A 90 -36.25 -22.98 14.76
CA ILE A 90 -34.91 -22.97 15.37
C ILE A 90 -34.13 -21.75 14.90
N GLU A 91 -34.19 -21.43 13.61
CA GLU A 91 -33.57 -20.23 13.04
C GLU A 91 -34.21 -18.95 13.56
N LYS A 92 -35.55 -18.91 13.67
CA LYS A 92 -36.26 -17.78 14.27
C LYS A 92 -35.80 -17.49 15.70
N ALA A 93 -35.41 -18.51 16.47
CA ALA A 93 -34.88 -18.33 17.81
C ALA A 93 -33.50 -17.63 17.84
N GLN A 94 -32.79 -17.58 16.72
CA GLN A 94 -31.54 -16.81 16.56
C GLN A 94 -31.78 -15.32 16.26
N ILE A 95 -33.03 -14.90 16.10
CA ILE A 95 -33.41 -13.55 15.71
C ILE A 95 -34.10 -12.85 16.88
N ALA A 96 -33.65 -11.63 17.18
CA ALA A 96 -34.30 -10.76 18.15
C ALA A 96 -34.54 -9.38 17.55
N ASN A 97 -35.74 -8.83 17.75
CA ASN A 97 -35.99 -7.42 17.46
C ASN A 97 -35.17 -6.57 18.43
N ILE A 98 -34.55 -5.51 17.90
CA ILE A 98 -33.77 -4.57 18.71
C ILE A 98 -34.31 -3.16 18.52
N THR A 99 -34.25 -2.37 19.59
CA THR A 99 -34.71 -0.98 19.60
C THR A 99 -33.64 -0.02 19.08
N THR A 100 -32.42 -0.52 18.81
CA THR A 100 -31.31 0.25 18.25
C THR A 100 -31.53 0.56 16.78
N ALA A 101 -30.95 1.65 16.29
CA ALA A 101 -31.10 2.10 14.90
C ALA A 101 -30.36 1.23 13.85
N SER A 102 -29.66 0.18 14.27
CA SER A 102 -28.72 -0.61 13.46
C SER A 102 -28.95 -2.09 13.68
N SER A 103 -29.22 -2.84 12.61
CA SER A 103 -29.23 -4.30 12.64
C SER A 103 -27.84 -4.85 12.93
N ARG A 104 -27.74 -5.97 13.64
CA ARG A 104 -26.47 -6.58 14.01
C ARG A 104 -26.45 -8.07 13.67
N ILE A 105 -25.39 -8.51 13.03
CA ILE A 105 -25.07 -9.92 12.81
C ILE A 105 -23.98 -10.31 13.82
N GLU A 106 -24.32 -11.22 14.71
CA GLU A 106 -23.46 -11.80 15.75
C GLU A 106 -23.14 -13.25 15.39
N PHE A 107 -22.16 -13.86 16.07
CA PHE A 107 -21.73 -15.23 15.81
C PHE A 107 -21.75 -16.06 17.10
N ASN A 108 -22.23 -17.29 16.99
CA ASN A 108 -22.14 -18.32 18.00
C ASN A 108 -21.92 -19.69 17.31
N LEU A 109 -20.85 -19.75 16.52
CA LEU A 109 -20.42 -20.95 15.80
C LEU A 109 -19.88 -22.00 16.78
N PRO A 110 -19.99 -23.31 16.45
CA PRO A 110 -19.34 -24.36 17.22
C PRO A 110 -17.83 -24.13 17.30
N ALA A 111 -17.22 -24.39 18.47
CA ALA A 111 -15.82 -24.05 18.74
C ALA A 111 -14.81 -24.67 17.76
N GLN A 112 -15.13 -25.82 17.15
CA GLN A 112 -14.29 -26.50 16.17
C GLN A 112 -14.62 -26.12 14.70
N GLN A 113 -15.64 -25.29 14.49
CA GLN A 113 -16.19 -24.94 13.18
C GLN A 113 -16.39 -23.42 13.09
N THR A 114 -15.33 -22.65 13.32
CA THR A 114 -15.39 -21.18 13.29
C THR A 114 -14.97 -20.59 11.93
N THR A 115 -14.71 -21.44 10.94
CA THR A 115 -14.37 -21.02 9.56
C THR A 115 -15.54 -21.30 8.63
N ILE A 116 -16.09 -20.24 8.04
CA ILE A 116 -17.16 -20.26 7.05
C ILE A 116 -16.55 -20.43 5.66
N TYR A 117 -16.93 -21.51 4.97
CA TYR A 117 -16.41 -21.86 3.65
C TYR A 117 -17.43 -21.49 2.56
N LEU A 118 -17.22 -20.35 1.92
CA LEU A 118 -18.12 -19.83 0.90
C LEU A 118 -18.11 -20.68 -0.36
N GLN A 119 -19.30 -21.06 -0.82
CA GLN A 119 -19.51 -21.79 -2.08
C GLN A 119 -19.67 -20.82 -3.26
N GLU A 120 -20.22 -19.64 -3.00
CA GLU A 120 -20.47 -18.57 -3.97
C GLU A 120 -20.43 -17.19 -3.29
N LEU A 121 -20.56 -16.13 -4.08
CA LEU A 121 -20.56 -14.75 -3.58
C LEU A 121 -21.69 -14.55 -2.54
N LEU A 122 -21.37 -13.95 -1.39
CA LEU A 122 -22.38 -13.54 -0.41
C LEU A 122 -23.27 -12.41 -0.97
N PRO A 123 -24.55 -12.32 -0.55
CA PRO A 123 -25.39 -11.18 -0.88
C PRO A 123 -24.71 -9.86 -0.45
N PRO A 124 -24.80 -8.79 -1.25
CA PRO A 124 -24.25 -7.50 -0.86
C PRO A 124 -25.03 -6.93 0.34
N ILE A 125 -24.35 -6.22 1.23
CA ILE A 125 -24.97 -5.51 2.35
C ILE A 125 -25.57 -4.23 1.80
N THR A 126 -26.90 -4.20 1.72
CA THR A 126 -27.66 -3.08 1.14
C THR A 126 -28.42 -2.30 2.21
N GLN A 127 -28.57 -2.83 3.43
CA GLN A 127 -29.22 -2.10 4.52
C GLN A 127 -28.22 -1.18 5.25
N PRO A 128 -28.54 0.13 5.41
CA PRO A 128 -27.70 1.05 6.17
C PRO A 128 -27.60 0.68 7.65
N GLY A 129 -26.44 0.96 8.26
CA GLY A 129 -26.23 0.79 9.69
C GLY A 129 -25.96 -0.65 10.14
N VAL A 130 -25.86 -1.61 9.22
CA VAL A 130 -25.58 -3.02 9.57
C VAL A 130 -24.20 -3.16 10.21
N ILE A 131 -24.14 -3.89 11.33
CA ILE A 131 -22.88 -4.27 11.98
C ILE A 131 -22.71 -5.77 11.84
N ILE A 132 -21.61 -6.22 11.22
CA ILE A 132 -21.18 -7.62 11.23
C ILE A 132 -20.05 -7.75 12.25
N ASP A 133 -20.29 -8.54 13.30
CA ASP A 133 -19.50 -8.46 14.52
C ASP A 133 -18.91 -9.80 14.96
N GLY A 134 -17.75 -10.13 14.40
CA GLY A 134 -16.98 -11.33 14.77
C GLY A 134 -16.50 -11.35 16.22
N THR A 135 -16.47 -10.20 16.89
CA THR A 135 -16.05 -10.10 18.30
C THR A 135 -17.03 -10.75 19.28
N THR A 136 -18.25 -11.06 18.80
CA THR A 136 -19.30 -11.71 19.58
C THR A 136 -19.11 -13.21 19.72
N GLN A 137 -18.27 -13.82 18.87
CA GLN A 137 -18.00 -15.24 18.90
C GLN A 137 -17.31 -15.66 20.22
N PRO A 138 -17.83 -16.67 20.94
CA PRO A 138 -17.14 -17.24 22.09
C PRO A 138 -15.69 -17.62 21.77
N GLY A 139 -14.77 -17.20 22.64
CA GLY A 139 -13.32 -17.40 22.49
C GLY A 139 -12.57 -16.19 21.90
N TYR A 140 -13.28 -15.14 21.44
CA TYR A 140 -12.63 -13.90 21.05
C TYR A 140 -12.12 -13.16 22.29
N ASP A 141 -10.85 -12.75 22.26
CA ASP A 141 -10.19 -12.04 23.35
C ASP A 141 -9.72 -10.67 22.85
N PRO A 142 -10.36 -9.56 23.27
CA PRO A 142 -10.01 -8.22 22.81
C PRO A 142 -8.69 -7.70 23.41
N ASP A 143 -8.18 -8.33 24.47
CA ASP A 143 -7.04 -7.84 25.23
C ASP A 143 -5.71 -8.49 24.81
N THR A 144 -5.76 -9.54 23.98
CA THR A 144 -4.57 -10.23 23.47
C THR A 144 -4.36 -10.01 21.98
N SER A 145 -3.15 -9.57 21.61
CA SER A 145 -2.71 -9.45 20.23
C SER A 145 -1.38 -10.15 20.00
N PRO A 146 -1.18 -10.83 18.85
CA PRO A 146 0.10 -11.44 18.50
C PRO A 146 1.15 -10.43 18.02
N THR A 147 0.80 -9.14 17.95
CA THR A 147 1.66 -8.07 17.44
C THR A 147 1.87 -7.00 18.50
N ALA A 148 3.12 -6.62 18.76
CA ALA A 148 3.47 -5.64 19.78
C ALA A 148 3.30 -4.19 19.29
N GLU A 149 3.44 -3.95 17.98
CA GLU A 149 3.45 -2.62 17.38
C GLU A 149 2.07 -1.98 17.36
N ILE A 150 1.04 -2.77 17.08
CA ILE A 150 -0.36 -2.35 17.07
C ILE A 150 -1.18 -3.48 17.67
N ASN A 151 -1.99 -3.17 18.68
CA ASN A 151 -2.87 -4.15 19.32
C ASN A 151 -4.06 -4.48 18.40
N ILE A 152 -3.94 -5.61 17.69
CA ILE A 152 -4.98 -6.17 16.82
C ILE A 152 -5.28 -7.59 17.28
N PRO A 153 -6.43 -7.83 17.94
CA PRO A 153 -6.79 -9.17 18.39
C PRO A 153 -6.91 -10.21 17.29
N ARG A 154 -6.68 -11.47 17.63
CA ARG A 154 -6.87 -12.59 16.68
C ARG A 154 -8.37 -12.83 16.46
N PRO A 155 -8.87 -12.87 15.22
CA PRO A 155 -10.25 -13.21 14.96
C PRO A 155 -10.50 -14.69 15.22
N VAL A 156 -11.70 -15.01 15.73
CA VAL A 156 -12.15 -16.40 15.90
C VAL A 156 -12.97 -16.85 14.70
N VAL A 157 -13.80 -15.95 14.17
CA VAL A 157 -14.62 -16.19 12.98
C VAL A 157 -13.81 -15.87 11.74
N ASN A 158 -13.74 -16.84 10.82
CA ASN A 158 -13.02 -16.72 9.58
C ASN A 158 -13.94 -16.98 8.39
N ILE A 159 -13.72 -16.27 7.28
CA ILE A 159 -14.48 -16.40 6.05
C ILE A 159 -13.48 -16.65 4.93
N THR A 160 -13.61 -17.78 4.26
CA THR A 160 -12.74 -18.14 3.13
C THR A 160 -13.52 -18.91 2.07
N THR A 161 -12.88 -19.24 0.96
CA THR A 161 -13.49 -20.00 -0.12
C THR A 161 -13.48 -21.48 0.19
N ALA A 162 -14.56 -22.18 -0.17
CA ALA A 162 -14.57 -23.63 -0.12
C ALA A 162 -13.55 -24.21 -1.12
N THR A 163 -13.07 -25.43 -0.85
CA THR A 163 -12.08 -26.09 -1.71
C THR A 163 -12.58 -26.19 -3.15
N ASN A 164 -11.74 -25.79 -4.12
CA ASN A 164 -12.06 -25.74 -5.55
C ASN A 164 -13.21 -24.80 -5.92
N LYS A 165 -13.57 -23.84 -5.06
CA LYS A 165 -14.51 -22.76 -5.38
C LYS A 165 -13.76 -21.46 -5.61
N GLU A 166 -14.16 -20.76 -6.65
CA GLU A 166 -13.69 -19.41 -6.96
C GLU A 166 -14.76 -18.43 -6.49
N VAL A 167 -14.45 -17.67 -5.44
CA VAL A 167 -15.28 -16.56 -4.99
C VAL A 167 -14.41 -15.31 -5.03
N PHE A 168 -14.82 -14.33 -5.82
CA PHE A 168 -13.99 -13.16 -6.07
C PHE A 168 -14.11 -12.09 -4.97
N ARG A 169 -15.09 -12.17 -4.06
CA ARG A 169 -15.17 -11.27 -2.89
C ARG A 169 -15.66 -11.96 -1.63
N GLY A 170 -15.11 -11.54 -0.50
CA GLY A 170 -15.63 -11.92 0.81
C GLY A 170 -16.91 -11.17 1.12
N LEU A 171 -16.80 -9.88 1.45
CA LEU A 171 -17.94 -9.01 1.76
C LEU A 171 -18.08 -7.87 0.77
N THR A 172 -19.31 -7.56 0.38
CA THR A 172 -19.65 -6.43 -0.51
C THR A 172 -20.55 -5.45 0.23
N ILE A 173 -20.12 -4.20 0.37
CA ILE A 173 -20.81 -3.14 1.10
C ILE A 173 -21.33 -2.11 0.09
N LEU A 174 -22.66 -1.94 0.06
CA LEU A 174 -23.35 -0.99 -0.81
C LEU A 174 -24.25 -0.04 0.02
N ALA A 175 -23.96 0.18 1.31
CA ALA A 175 -24.82 0.95 2.18
C ALA A 175 -24.04 1.78 3.20
N ASP A 176 -24.67 2.85 3.67
CA ASP A 176 -24.09 3.76 4.65
C ASP A 176 -23.95 3.12 6.03
N ARG A 177 -23.00 3.61 6.82
CA ARG A 177 -22.85 3.28 8.25
C ARG A 177 -22.68 1.78 8.52
N VAL A 178 -22.20 1.02 7.54
CA VAL A 178 -21.88 -0.41 7.72
C VAL A 178 -20.58 -0.54 8.49
N THR A 179 -20.57 -1.41 9.50
CA THR A 179 -19.38 -1.74 10.29
C THR A 179 -19.04 -3.21 10.16
N ILE A 180 -17.80 -3.53 9.79
CA ILE A 180 -17.26 -4.89 9.75
C ILE A 180 -16.13 -4.99 10.76
N ARG A 181 -16.25 -5.90 11.74
CA ARG A 181 -15.21 -6.05 12.76
C ARG A 181 -14.98 -7.45 13.28
N GLY A 182 -13.73 -7.71 13.70
CA GLY A 182 -13.35 -8.93 14.40
C GLY A 182 -13.36 -10.19 13.53
N LEU A 183 -13.25 -10.05 12.21
CA LEU A 183 -13.29 -11.17 11.27
C LEU A 183 -11.93 -11.45 10.64
N GLY A 184 -11.68 -12.72 10.32
CA GLY A 184 -10.63 -13.13 9.38
C GLY A 184 -11.22 -13.34 7.99
N LEU A 185 -10.62 -12.76 6.95
CA LEU A 185 -11.03 -12.95 5.55
C LEU A 185 -9.80 -13.28 4.71
N TYR A 186 -9.87 -14.32 3.87
CA TYR A 186 -8.78 -14.68 2.96
C TYR A 186 -9.24 -15.62 1.83
N GLY A 187 -8.51 -15.64 0.71
CA GLY A 187 -8.70 -16.56 -0.40
C GLY A 187 -9.62 -16.07 -1.53
N PHE A 188 -9.91 -14.77 -1.58
CA PHE A 188 -10.83 -14.19 -2.56
C PHE A 188 -10.11 -13.66 -3.80
N THR A 189 -10.30 -14.34 -4.94
CA THR A 189 -9.57 -14.04 -6.18
C THR A 189 -10.37 -14.43 -7.44
N SER A 190 -9.84 -14.11 -8.62
CA SER A 190 -10.43 -14.48 -9.92
C SER A 190 -9.36 -14.99 -10.89
N TYR A 191 -9.45 -16.26 -11.31
CA TYR A 191 -8.40 -16.96 -12.08
C TYR A 191 -8.52 -16.83 -13.61
N HIS A 192 -9.71 -16.53 -14.14
CA HIS A 192 -10.01 -16.81 -15.56
C HIS A 192 -10.79 -15.71 -16.32
N ARG A 193 -10.87 -14.48 -15.83
CA ARG A 193 -11.64 -13.42 -16.50
C ARG A 193 -10.78 -12.24 -16.92
N ASP A 194 -10.83 -11.91 -18.22
CA ASP A 194 -10.47 -10.59 -18.73
C ASP A 194 -11.30 -9.54 -17.98
N THR A 195 -10.62 -8.75 -17.16
CA THR A 195 -11.11 -7.52 -16.51
C THR A 195 -12.58 -7.56 -16.10
N ALA A 196 -12.89 -8.19 -14.96
CA ALA A 196 -14.12 -7.84 -14.24
C ALA A 196 -14.15 -6.31 -14.07
N SER A 197 -15.29 -5.67 -14.31
CA SER A 197 -15.43 -4.21 -14.24
C SER A 197 -15.12 -3.63 -12.85
N THR A 198 -15.11 -4.49 -11.82
CA THR A 198 -14.82 -4.15 -10.44
C THR A 198 -13.90 -5.20 -9.80
N PRO A 199 -12.92 -4.81 -8.97
CA PRO A 199 -11.87 -5.71 -8.49
C PRO A 199 -12.37 -6.80 -7.52
N PRO A 200 -11.77 -8.00 -7.51
CA PRO A 200 -11.89 -8.97 -6.41
C PRO A 200 -11.30 -8.40 -5.12
N ALA A 201 -11.84 -8.71 -3.94
CA ALA A 201 -11.28 -8.22 -2.66
C ALA A 201 -11.84 -8.98 -1.46
N ASP A 202 -11.12 -9.00 -0.33
CA ASP A 202 -11.68 -9.48 0.94
C ASP A 202 -12.92 -8.65 1.31
N ILE A 203 -12.79 -7.33 1.23
CA ILE A 203 -13.89 -6.38 1.46
C ILE A 203 -13.93 -5.37 0.33
N PHE A 204 -15.08 -5.30 -0.34
CA PHE A 204 -15.36 -4.35 -1.42
C PHE A 204 -16.44 -3.36 -1.00
N ILE A 205 -16.20 -2.07 -1.23
CA ILE A 205 -17.15 -0.98 -0.96
C ILE A 205 -17.46 -0.27 -2.28
N GLY A 206 -18.74 -0.22 -2.66
CA GLY A 206 -19.15 0.32 -3.95
C GLY A 206 -20.60 0.80 -4.03
N ASP A 207 -21.01 1.19 -5.23
CA ASP A 207 -22.31 1.82 -5.50
C ASP A 207 -23.44 0.78 -5.62
N ARG A 208 -24.64 1.12 -5.10
CA ARG A 208 -25.86 0.29 -5.19
C ARG A 208 -26.34 0.03 -6.61
N PHE A 209 -26.11 0.96 -7.54
CA PHE A 209 -26.66 0.94 -8.89
C PHE A 209 -25.67 0.47 -9.95
N TYR A 210 -24.37 0.43 -9.61
CA TYR A 210 -23.40 -0.36 -10.35
C TYR A 210 -23.31 -1.73 -9.69
N LEU A 211 -24.32 -2.57 -9.94
CA LEU A 211 -24.18 -3.98 -9.64
C LEU A 211 -22.88 -4.45 -10.32
N PRO A 212 -21.98 -5.15 -9.61
CA PRO A 212 -20.79 -5.71 -10.23
C PRO A 212 -21.25 -6.74 -11.26
N HIS A 213 -21.38 -6.32 -12.51
CA HIS A 213 -21.76 -7.24 -13.58
C HIS A 213 -20.67 -8.31 -13.69
N THR A 214 -21.09 -9.55 -13.49
CA THR A 214 -20.25 -10.76 -13.57
C THR A 214 -19.90 -11.12 -15.01
N THR A 215 -20.45 -10.42 -15.99
CA THR A 215 -20.15 -10.56 -17.41
C THR A 215 -19.50 -9.28 -17.96
N PRO A 216 -18.57 -9.38 -18.92
CA PRO A 216 -18.00 -8.23 -19.61
C PRO A 216 -19.06 -7.61 -20.52
N VAL A 217 -20.05 -6.93 -19.95
CA VAL A 217 -20.88 -5.99 -20.70
C VAL A 217 -20.02 -4.76 -20.86
N SER A 218 -19.65 -4.47 -22.11
CA SER A 218 -18.98 -3.24 -22.51
C SER A 218 -19.50 -2.05 -21.71
N PRO A 219 -18.64 -1.17 -21.16
CA PRO A 219 -19.14 -0.01 -20.42
C PRO A 219 -20.09 0.73 -21.34
N ILE A 220 -21.33 0.93 -20.90
CA ILE A 220 -22.25 1.84 -21.57
C ILE A 220 -21.55 3.20 -21.48
N PHE A 221 -20.87 3.60 -22.56
CA PHE A 221 -20.35 4.96 -22.78
C PHE A 221 -21.52 5.92 -23.02
N GLY A 222 -22.55 5.83 -22.18
CA GLY A 222 -23.60 6.82 -22.01
C GLY A 222 -23.35 7.48 -20.68
N THR A 223 -23.33 8.81 -20.67
CA THR A 223 -23.17 9.69 -19.50
C THR A 223 -23.52 9.00 -18.19
N LEU A 224 -22.49 8.70 -17.38
CA LEU A 224 -22.66 8.25 -16.01
C LEU A 224 -23.64 9.24 -15.34
N PRO A 225 -24.73 8.79 -14.70
CA PRO A 225 -25.65 9.70 -14.02
C PRO A 225 -24.89 10.53 -12.99
N ASN A 226 -25.14 11.85 -12.94
CA ASN A 226 -24.45 12.81 -12.05
C ASN A 226 -24.22 12.24 -10.64
N ASP A 227 -22.97 12.36 -10.19
CA ASP A 227 -22.45 11.85 -8.91
C ASP A 227 -22.94 12.60 -7.66
N ASP A 228 -23.83 13.59 -7.85
CA ASP A 228 -24.38 14.46 -6.81
C ASP A 228 -25.81 14.09 -6.39
N GLN A 229 -26.32 12.93 -6.84
CA GLN A 229 -27.62 12.43 -6.38
C GLN A 229 -27.47 11.82 -4.96
N PRO A 230 -28.19 12.33 -3.94
CA PRO A 230 -28.15 11.79 -2.57
C PRO A 230 -28.51 10.30 -2.53
N GLY A 231 -27.80 9.50 -1.70
CA GLY A 231 -28.13 8.09 -1.44
C GLY A 231 -27.52 7.06 -2.41
N LYS A 232 -26.57 7.46 -3.27
CA LYS A 232 -25.91 6.60 -4.26
C LYS A 232 -24.52 6.08 -3.83
N THR A 233 -23.79 6.88 -3.05
CA THR A 233 -22.43 6.57 -2.60
C THR A 233 -22.46 6.20 -1.11
N PRO A 234 -21.98 5.01 -0.71
CA PRO A 234 -21.88 4.66 0.70
C PRO A 234 -21.08 5.68 1.52
N GLU A 235 -21.65 6.11 2.65
CA GLU A 235 -21.00 7.00 3.58
C GLU A 235 -20.74 6.35 4.95
N ASN A 236 -19.64 6.72 5.60
CA ASN A 236 -19.35 6.34 6.99
C ASN A 236 -19.18 4.82 7.21
N VAL A 237 -18.59 4.10 6.24
CA VAL A 237 -18.25 2.67 6.40
C VAL A 237 -17.06 2.51 7.33
N VAL A 238 -17.10 1.53 8.24
CA VAL A 238 -16.03 1.25 9.21
C VAL A 238 -15.56 -0.20 9.07
N ILE A 239 -14.26 -0.37 8.82
CA ILE A 239 -13.58 -1.66 8.77
C ILE A 239 -12.54 -1.67 9.89
N GLU A 240 -12.77 -2.45 10.95
CA GLU A 240 -11.87 -2.45 12.12
C GLU A 240 -11.58 -3.83 12.72
N ASN A 241 -10.38 -3.99 13.32
CA ASN A 241 -10.01 -5.20 14.06
C ASN A 241 -10.13 -6.49 13.23
N ASN A 242 -9.95 -6.43 11.92
CA ASN A 242 -10.01 -7.59 11.03
C ASN A 242 -8.61 -8.09 10.66
N TRP A 243 -8.49 -9.38 10.35
CA TRP A 243 -7.34 -9.94 9.65
C TRP A 243 -7.73 -10.25 8.22
N LEU A 244 -6.99 -9.71 7.27
CA LEU A 244 -7.28 -9.79 5.84
C LEU A 244 -6.07 -10.42 5.13
N GLY A 245 -6.31 -11.39 4.25
CA GLY A 245 -5.33 -12.12 3.44
C GLY A 245 -4.41 -13.10 4.18
N ILE A 246 -4.56 -13.24 5.50
CA ILE A 246 -3.77 -14.15 6.35
C ILE A 246 -4.67 -15.11 7.12
N THR A 247 -4.21 -16.35 7.29
CA THR A 247 -4.95 -17.38 8.00
C THR A 247 -4.90 -17.20 9.52
N PRO A 248 -5.77 -17.87 10.29
CA PRO A 248 -5.79 -17.79 11.75
C PRO A 248 -4.52 -18.28 12.44
N ASP A 249 -3.73 -19.11 11.78
CA ASP A 249 -2.42 -19.60 12.23
C ASP A 249 -1.26 -18.70 11.78
N GLU A 250 -1.56 -17.52 11.22
CA GLU A 250 -0.59 -16.53 10.74
C GLU A 250 0.29 -16.99 9.57
N THR A 251 -0.26 -17.89 8.75
CA THR A 251 0.42 -18.39 7.56
C THR A 251 -0.20 -17.81 6.29
N LEU A 252 0.58 -17.87 5.21
CA LEU A 252 0.10 -17.52 3.88
C LEU A 252 -0.94 -18.58 3.44
N PRO A 253 -2.17 -18.20 3.06
CA PRO A 253 -3.17 -19.16 2.60
C PRO A 253 -2.72 -19.87 1.31
N ASN A 254 -3.32 -21.03 1.03
CA ASN A 254 -3.08 -21.76 -0.22
C ASN A 254 -3.46 -20.94 -1.45
N ILE A 255 -4.56 -20.20 -1.34
CA ILE A 255 -5.05 -19.23 -2.32
C ILE A 255 -4.96 -17.86 -1.67
N THR A 256 -4.19 -16.96 -2.28
CA THR A 256 -4.08 -15.56 -1.87
C THR A 256 -5.29 -14.77 -2.34
N SER A 257 -5.68 -13.79 -1.53
CA SER A 257 -6.69 -12.82 -1.95
C SER A 257 -6.09 -11.81 -2.93
N ALA A 258 -6.90 -11.33 -3.87
CA ALA A 258 -6.45 -10.33 -4.84
C ALA A 258 -6.16 -8.98 -4.18
N PHE A 259 -7.10 -8.44 -3.40
CA PHE A 259 -6.95 -7.17 -2.69
C PHE A 259 -7.57 -7.27 -1.30
N GLY A 260 -7.10 -6.48 -0.34
CA GLY A 260 -7.66 -6.48 1.01
C GLY A 260 -8.96 -5.68 1.06
N VAL A 261 -8.84 -4.36 1.18
CA VAL A 261 -9.99 -3.43 1.15
C VAL A 261 -9.98 -2.63 -0.15
N SER A 262 -11.03 -2.80 -0.95
CA SER A 262 -11.26 -2.01 -2.16
C SER A 262 -12.34 -0.95 -1.93
N VAL A 263 -11.94 0.30 -1.75
CA VAL A 263 -12.83 1.47 -1.68
C VAL A 263 -13.08 1.97 -3.10
N PHE A 264 -13.98 1.30 -3.82
CA PHE A 264 -14.26 1.65 -5.20
C PHE A 264 -15.02 2.97 -5.31
N ASN A 265 -16.09 3.13 -4.52
CA ASN A 265 -16.89 4.35 -4.42
C ASN A 265 -17.48 4.47 -3.01
N ALA A 266 -16.92 5.34 -2.18
CA ALA A 266 -17.42 5.65 -0.83
C ALA A 266 -16.88 7.01 -0.34
N VAL A 267 -17.50 7.56 0.71
CA VAL A 267 -17.02 8.77 1.39
C VAL A 267 -16.91 8.53 2.89
N ASN A 268 -15.89 9.10 3.53
CA ASN A 268 -15.65 8.99 4.97
C ASN A 268 -15.52 7.54 5.44
N THR A 269 -14.83 6.70 4.66
CA THR A 269 -14.55 5.31 5.06
C THR A 269 -13.44 5.30 6.10
N THR A 270 -13.62 4.56 7.19
CA THR A 270 -12.59 4.33 8.22
C THR A 270 -12.07 2.91 8.10
N ILE A 271 -10.76 2.76 7.87
CA ILE A 271 -10.04 1.49 7.86
C ILE A 271 -9.01 1.57 8.98
N ARG A 272 -9.28 0.91 10.11
CA ARG A 272 -8.39 1.02 11.28
C ARG A 272 -8.15 -0.25 12.06
N ARG A 273 -6.96 -0.41 12.63
CA ARG A 273 -6.61 -1.59 13.45
C ARG A 273 -6.85 -2.91 12.71
N ASN A 274 -6.60 -2.96 11.41
CA ASN A 274 -6.65 -4.20 10.64
C ASN A 274 -5.25 -4.72 10.38
N ARG A 275 -5.09 -6.05 10.40
CA ARG A 275 -3.90 -6.74 9.91
C ARG A 275 -4.17 -7.18 8.48
N ILE A 276 -3.54 -6.53 7.51
CA ILE A 276 -3.77 -6.76 6.08
C ILE A 276 -2.49 -7.29 5.48
N SER A 277 -2.46 -8.59 5.16
CA SER A 277 -1.22 -9.27 4.80
C SER A 277 -1.38 -10.18 3.59
N PHE A 278 -0.31 -10.29 2.80
CA PHE A 278 -0.16 -11.30 1.77
C PHE A 278 -1.21 -11.34 0.65
N HIS A 279 -1.72 -10.17 0.26
CA HIS A 279 -2.52 -10.05 -0.95
C HIS A 279 -1.65 -10.13 -2.20
N ASP A 280 -2.21 -10.71 -3.26
CA ASP A 280 -1.60 -10.65 -4.58
C ASP A 280 -1.44 -9.20 -5.04
N GLY A 281 -2.46 -8.36 -4.88
CA GLY A 281 -2.43 -6.94 -5.14
C GLY A 281 -2.27 -6.10 -3.86
N SER A 282 -2.80 -4.88 -3.91
CA SER A 282 -2.71 -3.93 -2.80
C SER A 282 -3.53 -4.34 -1.58
N ALA A 283 -3.02 -3.99 -0.41
CA ALA A 283 -3.74 -4.16 0.85
C ALA A 283 -4.98 -3.27 0.89
N ILE A 284 -4.84 -2.02 0.48
CA ILE A 284 -5.92 -1.05 0.35
C ILE A 284 -5.81 -0.37 -1.01
N ILE A 285 -6.92 -0.29 -1.74
CA ILE A 285 -6.99 0.40 -3.02
C ILE A 285 -8.24 1.28 -3.10
N THR A 286 -8.09 2.50 -3.60
CA THR A 286 -9.21 3.36 -4.00
C THR A 286 -9.33 3.41 -5.52
N SER A 287 -10.49 3.83 -6.05
CA SER A 287 -10.66 3.89 -7.51
C SER A 287 -11.42 5.12 -8.00
N ARG A 288 -12.72 5.25 -7.71
CA ARG A 288 -13.55 6.34 -8.25
C ARG A 288 -13.68 7.49 -7.25
N ARG A 289 -14.14 7.17 -6.04
CA ARG A 289 -14.34 8.14 -4.96
C ARG A 289 -14.04 7.48 -3.62
N ALA A 290 -13.23 8.16 -2.83
CA ALA A 290 -12.76 7.75 -1.51
C ALA A 290 -12.42 8.98 -0.66
N GLU A 291 -13.16 10.08 -0.81
CA GLU A 291 -12.91 11.32 -0.08
C GLU A 291 -13.04 11.11 1.44
N LYS A 292 -12.20 11.82 2.21
CA LYS A 292 -12.16 11.76 3.68
C LYS A 292 -11.91 10.34 4.22
N THR A 293 -11.31 9.46 3.44
CA THR A 293 -10.97 8.12 3.91
C THR A 293 -9.90 8.20 4.99
N GLN A 294 -10.11 7.52 6.11
CA GLN A 294 -9.19 7.45 7.24
C GLN A 294 -8.57 6.06 7.31
N ILE A 295 -7.29 5.96 6.97
CA ILE A 295 -6.50 4.72 7.09
C ILE A 295 -5.58 4.89 8.28
N SER A 296 -5.93 4.29 9.42
CA SER A 296 -5.18 4.53 10.66
C SER A 296 -4.87 3.27 11.46
N GLU A 297 -3.70 3.20 12.09
CA GLU A 297 -3.37 2.11 13.01
C GLU A 297 -3.47 0.71 12.37
N ASN A 298 -3.15 0.55 11.08
CA ASN A 298 -3.16 -0.77 10.43
C ASN A 298 -1.75 -1.39 10.35
N LEU A 299 -1.70 -2.72 10.43
CA LEU A 299 -0.51 -3.52 10.11
C LEU A 299 -0.62 -3.99 8.66
N ILE A 300 0.19 -3.44 7.76
CA ILE A 300 0.14 -3.72 6.32
C ILE A 300 1.44 -4.40 5.87
N ILE A 301 1.39 -5.72 5.68
CA ILE A 301 2.59 -6.56 5.59
C ILE A 301 2.61 -7.45 4.34
N GLY A 302 3.68 -7.37 3.54
CA GLY A 302 3.96 -8.38 2.51
C GLY A 302 2.92 -8.48 1.39
N ASN A 303 2.19 -7.40 1.08
CA ASN A 303 1.21 -7.36 0.00
C ASN A 303 1.87 -7.04 -1.34
N GLY A 304 1.10 -7.20 -2.42
CA GLY A 304 1.55 -6.90 -3.76
C GLY A 304 2.35 -8.02 -4.41
N MET A 305 2.14 -9.27 -3.97
CA MET A 305 2.91 -10.45 -4.38
C MET A 305 2.80 -10.73 -5.90
N ALA A 306 1.74 -10.26 -6.53
CA ALA A 306 1.45 -10.24 -7.96
C ALA A 306 0.86 -8.87 -8.35
N GLY A 307 0.31 -8.71 -9.56
CA GLY A 307 -0.52 -7.55 -9.95
C GLY A 307 -0.03 -6.15 -9.51
N ILE A 308 -0.92 -5.42 -8.83
CA ILE A 308 -0.69 -4.05 -8.33
C ILE A 308 0.06 -4.14 -6.98
N PRO A 309 1.35 -3.75 -6.92
CA PRO A 309 2.22 -4.23 -5.85
C PRO A 309 2.27 -3.32 -4.60
N ASP A 310 1.55 -2.21 -4.60
CA ASP A 310 1.67 -1.17 -3.57
C ASP A 310 0.86 -1.54 -2.32
N ALA A 311 1.32 -1.16 -1.13
CA ALA A 311 0.59 -1.47 0.10
C ALA A 311 -0.75 -0.72 0.15
N ILE A 312 -0.69 0.61 0.04
CA ILE A 312 -1.85 1.49 -0.12
C ILE A 312 -1.76 2.17 -1.48
N ARG A 313 -2.77 1.95 -2.33
CA ARG A 313 -2.88 2.60 -3.63
C ARG A 313 -4.05 3.57 -3.67
N LEU A 314 -3.76 4.83 -3.99
CA LEU A 314 -4.75 5.90 -4.06
C LEU A 314 -4.98 6.31 -5.52
N GLU A 315 -6.22 6.15 -5.96
CA GLU A 315 -6.77 6.62 -7.24
C GLU A 315 -8.14 7.29 -7.06
N GLY A 316 -8.53 8.11 -8.05
CA GLY A 316 -9.81 8.81 -8.05
C GLY A 316 -9.86 9.99 -7.08
N MET A 317 -11.07 10.37 -6.68
CA MET A 317 -11.29 11.47 -5.72
C MET A 317 -10.94 11.03 -4.30
N ILE A 318 -9.86 11.55 -3.74
CA ILE A 318 -9.35 11.18 -2.40
C ILE A 318 -9.29 12.38 -1.45
N ASN A 319 -9.90 13.50 -1.81
CA ASN A 319 -9.77 14.78 -1.11
C ASN A 319 -9.94 14.64 0.42
N GLN A 320 -9.06 15.29 1.18
CA GLN A 320 -9.05 15.29 2.65
C GLN A 320 -8.89 13.90 3.29
N SER A 321 -8.34 12.91 2.57
CA SER A 321 -8.04 11.61 3.17
C SER A 321 -6.82 11.68 4.10
N GLN A 322 -6.73 10.71 5.02
CA GLN A 322 -5.68 10.64 6.02
C GLN A 322 -5.12 9.21 6.10
N ILE A 323 -3.79 9.11 6.15
CA ILE A 323 -3.04 7.87 6.39
C ILE A 323 -2.13 8.11 7.58
N ARG A 324 -2.46 7.55 8.75
CA ARG A 324 -1.72 7.84 9.98
C ARG A 324 -1.46 6.64 10.88
N ASP A 325 -0.36 6.66 11.61
CA ASP A 325 -0.07 5.68 12.67
C ASP A 325 -0.06 4.22 12.18
N ASN A 326 0.17 3.98 10.87
CA ASN A 326 0.23 2.63 10.30
C ASN A 326 1.67 2.10 10.34
N LEU A 327 1.80 0.78 10.43
CA LEU A 327 3.04 0.06 10.11
C LEU A 327 2.90 -0.55 8.72
N ILE A 328 3.71 -0.09 7.77
CA ILE A 328 3.70 -0.50 6.37
C ILE A 328 5.04 -1.16 6.05
N CYS A 329 5.04 -2.48 5.93
CA CYS A 329 6.28 -3.24 5.87
C CYS A 329 6.33 -4.37 4.84
N GLY A 330 7.47 -4.55 4.19
CA GLY A 330 7.74 -5.77 3.42
C GLY A 330 6.93 -5.89 2.12
N ASN A 331 6.25 -4.84 1.67
CA ASN A 331 5.40 -4.90 0.47
C ASN A 331 6.25 -4.85 -0.82
N ASP A 332 5.76 -5.46 -1.88
CA ASP A 332 6.54 -5.65 -3.13
C ASP A 332 6.78 -4.34 -3.91
N GLY A 333 5.82 -3.41 -3.81
CA GLY A 333 5.83 -2.07 -4.40
C GLY A 333 6.04 -0.98 -3.35
N SER A 334 5.45 0.20 -3.55
CA SER A 334 5.56 1.30 -2.59
C SER A 334 4.76 1.01 -1.33
N GLY A 335 5.14 1.62 -0.21
CA GLY A 335 4.29 1.63 0.97
C GLY A 335 2.98 2.39 0.68
N ILE A 336 3.11 3.58 0.10
CA ILE A 336 1.97 4.41 -0.33
C ILE A 336 2.22 4.87 -1.77
N TYR A 337 1.26 4.64 -2.66
CA TYR A 337 1.34 5.01 -4.07
C TYR A 337 0.10 5.79 -4.50
N ALA A 338 0.26 7.08 -4.76
CA ALA A 338 -0.80 7.93 -5.29
C ALA A 338 -0.67 8.03 -6.82
N PHE A 339 -1.62 7.43 -7.54
CA PHE A 339 -1.63 7.39 -8.99
C PHE A 339 -2.68 8.33 -9.55
N LYS A 340 -2.23 9.52 -9.97
CA LYS A 340 -3.06 10.56 -10.59
C LYS A 340 -4.37 10.83 -9.82
N PRO A 341 -4.35 10.97 -8.50
CA PRO A 341 -5.58 11.21 -7.75
C PRO A 341 -6.11 12.64 -7.96
N GLU A 342 -7.39 12.83 -7.66
CA GLU A 342 -8.01 14.13 -7.48
C GLU A 342 -8.13 14.44 -5.98
N GLY A 343 -7.63 15.60 -5.57
CA GLY A 343 -7.61 16.02 -4.16
C GLY A 343 -6.27 15.73 -3.47
N ASN A 344 -6.27 15.84 -2.14
CA ASN A 344 -5.07 15.71 -1.30
C ASN A 344 -5.21 14.63 -0.24
N THR A 345 -4.08 14.28 0.37
CA THR A 345 -4.02 13.32 1.48
C THR A 345 -2.94 13.76 2.46
N THR A 346 -3.23 13.61 3.75
CA THR A 346 -2.25 13.77 4.83
C THR A 346 -1.70 12.40 5.22
N ILE A 347 -0.38 12.25 5.19
CA ILE A 347 0.35 11.03 5.51
C ILE A 347 1.24 11.35 6.71
N THR A 348 0.88 10.88 7.90
CA THR A 348 1.58 11.29 9.13
C THR A 348 1.86 10.17 10.12
N ASN A 349 2.99 10.24 10.81
CA ASN A 349 3.35 9.31 11.90
C ASN A 349 3.29 7.83 11.51
N ASN A 350 3.54 7.48 10.24
CA ASN A 350 3.61 6.10 9.79
C ASN A 350 5.04 5.56 9.94
N GLN A 351 5.15 4.27 10.24
CA GLN A 351 6.40 3.51 10.13
C GLN A 351 6.40 2.76 8.79
N ILE A 352 7.26 3.17 7.86
CA ILE A 352 7.33 2.61 6.51
C ILE A 352 8.72 1.99 6.31
N LYS A 353 8.79 0.66 6.22
CA LYS A 353 10.08 -0.03 6.18
C LYS A 353 10.11 -1.25 5.26
N PHE A 354 11.25 -1.58 4.67
CA PHE A 354 11.41 -2.77 3.83
C PHE A 354 10.39 -2.87 2.67
N ASN A 355 9.90 -1.78 2.10
CA ASN A 355 9.01 -1.86 0.92
C ASN A 355 9.85 -1.89 -0.37
N GLY A 356 9.20 -2.10 -1.51
CA GLY A 356 9.84 -2.17 -2.82
C GLY A 356 10.59 -3.48 -3.06
N ARG A 357 10.19 -4.58 -2.40
CA ARG A 357 10.95 -5.85 -2.42
C ARG A 357 11.07 -6.51 -3.79
N ARG A 358 10.11 -6.23 -4.69
CA ARG A 358 10.11 -6.74 -6.07
C ARG A 358 10.54 -5.68 -7.08
N PHE A 359 10.09 -4.44 -6.91
CA PHE A 359 10.28 -3.38 -7.92
C PHE A 359 11.27 -2.26 -7.54
N ARG A 360 11.89 -2.30 -6.35
CA ARG A 360 12.78 -1.25 -5.80
C ARG A 360 12.13 0.13 -5.65
N ARG A 361 10.83 0.15 -5.37
CA ARG A 361 10.06 1.39 -5.34
C ARG A 361 10.39 2.30 -4.17
N ALA A 362 10.00 3.56 -4.30
CA ALA A 362 10.01 4.50 -3.18
C ALA A 362 9.04 4.09 -2.05
N ALA A 363 9.29 4.56 -0.83
CA ALA A 363 8.42 4.29 0.31
C ALA A 363 7.05 4.98 0.12
N VAL A 364 7.08 6.25 -0.29
CA VAL A 364 5.90 7.05 -0.65
C VAL A 364 6.12 7.63 -2.05
N TYR A 365 5.22 7.30 -2.98
CA TYR A 365 5.27 7.80 -4.36
C TYR A 365 4.02 8.63 -4.64
N LEU A 366 4.20 9.87 -5.09
CA LEU A 366 3.13 10.86 -5.21
C LEU A 366 3.01 11.44 -6.62
N MET A 367 1.75 11.51 -7.06
CA MET A 367 1.26 12.37 -8.12
C MET A 367 0.16 13.25 -7.53
N GLY A 368 -0.03 14.45 -8.07
CA GLY A 368 -1.07 15.37 -7.64
C GLY A 368 -0.55 16.47 -6.72
N ASN A 369 -1.48 17.16 -6.05
CA ASN A 369 -1.22 18.45 -5.44
C ASN A 369 -1.63 18.50 -3.97
N ASN A 370 -0.95 19.34 -3.20
CA ASN A 370 -1.28 19.66 -1.81
C ASN A 370 -1.22 18.49 -0.82
N HIS A 371 -0.57 17.37 -1.16
CA HIS A 371 -0.35 16.28 -0.20
C HIS A 371 0.55 16.78 0.95
N GLN A 372 0.30 16.27 2.15
CA GLN A 372 1.10 16.59 3.35
C GLN A 372 1.74 15.30 3.85
N ILE A 373 3.05 15.27 3.98
CA ILE A 373 3.83 14.09 4.38
C ILE A 373 4.71 14.52 5.55
N GLN A 374 4.31 14.14 6.76
CA GLN A 374 4.86 14.73 7.98
C GLN A 374 5.14 13.68 9.06
N ASP A 375 6.26 13.81 9.76
CA ASP A 375 6.56 13.01 10.96
C ASP A 375 6.62 11.48 10.73
N ASN A 376 6.82 11.02 9.48
CA ASN A 376 6.94 9.60 9.19
C ASN A 376 8.35 9.09 9.46
N GLN A 377 8.46 7.82 9.84
CA GLN A 377 9.71 7.09 9.96
C GLN A 377 9.85 6.17 8.75
N ILE A 378 10.80 6.47 7.87
CA ILE A 378 11.03 5.74 6.62
C ILE A 378 12.41 5.11 6.67
N SER A 379 12.47 3.77 6.64
CA SER A 379 13.72 3.03 6.83
C SER A 379 13.85 1.84 5.90
N ASP A 380 15.07 1.39 5.64
CA ASP A 380 15.36 0.12 4.93
C ASP A 380 14.62 -0.02 3.59
N GLN A 381 14.52 1.08 2.84
CA GLN A 381 13.73 1.14 1.62
C GLN A 381 14.59 0.78 0.41
N ALA A 382 14.09 -0.11 -0.45
CA ALA A 382 14.77 -0.52 -1.69
C ALA A 382 14.83 0.58 -2.78
N GLY A 383 14.40 1.80 -2.46
CA GLY A 383 14.36 2.97 -3.34
C GLY A 383 14.42 4.27 -2.51
N ALA A 384 13.94 5.37 -3.07
CA ALA A 384 13.87 6.66 -2.38
C ALA A 384 12.85 6.66 -1.22
N GLY A 385 12.97 7.62 -0.32
CA GLY A 385 12.02 7.82 0.79
C GLY A 385 10.68 8.33 0.27
N VAL A 386 10.66 9.58 -0.18
CA VAL A 386 9.48 10.21 -0.81
C VAL A 386 9.83 10.62 -2.24
N VAL A 387 9.02 10.21 -3.21
CA VAL A 387 9.09 10.65 -4.60
C VAL A 387 7.86 11.49 -4.95
N VAL A 388 8.07 12.63 -5.58
CA VAL A 388 7.00 13.41 -6.24
C VAL A 388 7.33 13.51 -7.72
N THR A 389 6.41 13.06 -8.58
CA THR A 389 6.57 13.17 -10.04
C THR A 389 5.73 14.29 -10.62
N SER A 390 6.21 14.90 -11.70
CA SER A 390 5.51 16.03 -12.32
C SER A 390 4.16 15.70 -12.96
N TYR A 391 3.82 14.43 -13.26
CA TYR A 391 2.68 14.14 -14.14
C TYR A 391 1.27 14.39 -13.53
N PRO A 392 0.33 15.06 -14.24
CA PRO A 392 0.54 15.96 -15.39
C PRO A 392 1.00 17.37 -14.96
N GLU A 393 0.72 17.76 -13.71
CA GLU A 393 1.45 18.77 -12.92
C GLU A 393 1.32 18.37 -11.44
N SER A 394 2.39 18.46 -10.65
CA SER A 394 2.36 18.22 -9.19
C SER A 394 3.05 19.37 -8.46
N TYR A 395 2.34 20.02 -7.54
CA TYR A 395 2.79 21.19 -6.78
C TYR A 395 2.19 21.22 -5.37
N ARG A 396 2.84 21.98 -4.47
CA ARG A 396 2.41 22.24 -3.09
C ARG A 396 2.35 21.00 -2.19
N ASN A 397 3.07 19.96 -2.57
CA ASN A 397 3.23 18.79 -1.71
C ASN A 397 4.28 19.13 -0.64
N MET A 398 3.89 19.04 0.62
CA MET A 398 4.73 19.45 1.75
C MET A 398 5.30 18.20 2.41
N ILE A 399 6.63 18.15 2.55
CA ILE A 399 7.36 16.99 3.08
C ILE A 399 8.24 17.47 4.22
N GLN A 400 7.81 17.29 5.47
CA GLN A 400 8.42 17.97 6.62
C GLN A 400 8.59 17.02 7.80
N ASN A 401 9.61 17.23 8.63
CA ASN A 401 9.88 16.44 9.85
C ASN A 401 9.94 14.92 9.68
N ASN A 402 10.10 14.40 8.46
CA ASN A 402 10.24 12.96 8.23
C ASN A 402 11.67 12.51 8.57
N ARG A 403 11.80 11.28 9.08
CA ARG A 403 13.09 10.69 9.44
C ARG A 403 13.39 9.54 8.49
N PHE A 404 14.58 9.55 7.91
CA PHE A 404 15.01 8.61 6.90
C PHE A 404 16.25 7.84 7.34
N SER A 405 16.33 6.55 7.01
CA SER A 405 17.54 5.74 7.23
C SER A 405 17.61 4.56 6.25
N ALA A 406 18.82 4.08 5.96
CA ALA A 406 19.05 2.88 5.14
C ALA A 406 18.23 2.84 3.81
N LEU A 407 18.24 3.94 3.05
CA LEU A 407 17.58 4.00 1.75
C LEU A 407 18.55 3.64 0.63
N GLU A 408 18.08 2.96 -0.41
CA GLU A 408 18.84 2.79 -1.66
C GLU A 408 18.77 4.04 -2.57
N GLY A 409 17.85 4.98 -2.31
CA GLY A 409 17.67 6.26 -3.02
C GLY A 409 17.75 7.50 -2.13
N LEU A 410 17.33 8.67 -2.65
CA LEU A 410 17.30 9.93 -1.89
C LEU A 410 16.19 9.93 -0.83
N SER A 411 16.35 10.74 0.23
CA SER A 411 15.26 10.97 1.21
C SER A 411 14.02 11.60 0.56
N ILE A 412 14.25 12.62 -0.29
CA ILE A 412 13.22 13.26 -1.09
C ILE A 412 13.76 13.37 -2.52
N ASP A 413 12.99 12.87 -3.48
CA ASP A 413 13.31 12.88 -4.90
C ASP A 413 12.17 13.51 -5.71
N LEU A 414 12.51 14.40 -6.64
CA LEU A 414 11.54 15.16 -7.42
C LEU A 414 11.77 14.89 -8.92
N ASN A 415 11.01 13.96 -9.48
CA ASN A 415 11.18 13.52 -10.87
C ASN A 415 10.74 14.58 -11.89
N THR A 416 11.29 14.52 -13.10
CA THR A 416 10.88 15.40 -14.23
C THR A 416 9.72 14.88 -15.09
N TYR A 417 9.13 15.75 -15.93
CA TYR A 417 8.20 15.36 -17.02
C TYR A 417 8.81 14.45 -18.08
N HIS A 418 10.14 14.45 -18.20
CA HIS A 418 10.84 13.65 -19.20
C HIS A 418 11.18 12.25 -18.68
N ASN A 419 11.05 12.04 -17.37
CA ASN A 419 11.25 10.77 -16.69
C ASN A 419 9.89 10.09 -16.45
N VAL A 420 9.26 9.69 -17.56
CA VAL A 420 7.95 8.99 -17.62
C VAL A 420 8.12 7.50 -17.97
N GLY A 421 9.33 6.97 -17.87
CA GLY A 421 9.57 5.55 -18.00
C GLY A 421 8.92 4.78 -16.86
N VAL A 422 8.63 3.50 -17.10
CA VAL A 422 8.09 2.61 -16.05
C VAL A 422 9.01 2.57 -14.83
N ARG A 423 10.33 2.61 -15.02
CA ARG A 423 11.32 2.66 -13.94
C ARG A 423 11.25 3.96 -13.14
N ASP A 424 11.01 5.08 -13.80
CA ASP A 424 10.93 6.40 -13.16
C ASP A 424 9.68 6.50 -12.29
N PHE A 425 8.56 5.93 -12.74
CA PHE A 425 7.34 5.75 -11.96
C PHE A 425 7.50 4.83 -10.74
N GLN A 426 8.50 3.97 -10.76
CA GLN A 426 8.71 2.99 -9.71
C GLN A 426 9.68 3.54 -8.67
N ASN A 427 10.82 4.08 -9.10
CA ASN A 427 11.98 4.26 -8.23
C ASN A 427 12.44 5.72 -8.11
N GLY A 428 11.94 6.63 -8.96
CA GLY A 428 12.56 7.93 -9.18
C GLY A 428 13.50 7.95 -10.39
N ASP A 429 14.08 9.11 -10.70
CA ASP A 429 15.12 9.24 -11.74
C ASP A 429 16.55 9.07 -11.20
N GLY A 430 16.70 8.87 -9.89
CA GLY A 430 17.96 8.54 -9.23
C GLY A 430 18.65 9.75 -8.59
N VAL A 431 19.98 9.73 -8.50
CA VAL A 431 20.70 10.87 -7.90
C VAL A 431 20.68 12.06 -8.85
N ASN A 432 19.99 13.12 -8.43
CA ASN A 432 19.76 14.29 -9.27
C ASN A 432 21.03 15.12 -9.58
N PRO A 433 21.16 15.68 -10.82
CA PRO A 433 22.26 16.57 -11.20
C PRO A 433 22.12 17.97 -10.54
N TRP A 434 23.09 18.86 -10.79
CA TRP A 434 23.18 20.18 -10.12
C TRP A 434 21.88 21.01 -10.22
N ARG A 435 21.49 21.58 -9.07
CA ARG A 435 20.11 21.84 -8.64
C ARG A 435 19.58 23.28 -8.90
N ASN A 436 20.05 23.98 -9.93
CA ASN A 436 19.78 25.43 -10.11
C ASN A 436 19.47 25.88 -11.55
N SER A 437 18.83 25.03 -12.36
CA SER A 437 18.41 25.43 -13.71
C SER A 437 17.17 26.34 -13.66
N PRO A 438 17.08 27.41 -14.48
CA PRO A 438 15.87 28.24 -14.60
C PRO A 438 14.62 27.46 -15.02
N ASN A 439 14.81 26.33 -15.71
CA ASN A 439 13.73 25.49 -16.23
C ASN A 439 13.25 24.46 -15.20
N ARG A 440 13.98 24.27 -14.09
CA ARG A 440 13.67 23.23 -13.10
C ARG A 440 12.21 23.35 -12.61
N LYS A 441 11.76 24.58 -12.32
CA LYS A 441 10.38 24.86 -11.85
C LYS A 441 9.29 24.43 -12.83
N LEU A 442 9.63 24.36 -14.12
CA LEU A 442 8.74 23.96 -15.19
C LEU A 442 8.79 22.47 -15.46
N ASP A 443 9.77 21.74 -14.92
CA ASP A 443 10.08 20.39 -15.37
C ASP A 443 9.99 19.32 -14.28
N THR A 444 10.24 19.62 -12.99
CA THR A 444 10.20 18.61 -11.90
C THR A 444 8.94 18.66 -11.03
N GLY A 445 8.70 17.56 -10.32
CA GLY A 445 7.68 17.46 -9.30
C GLY A 445 7.86 18.57 -8.26
N ASN A 446 6.74 19.03 -7.71
CA ASN A 446 6.68 20.06 -6.69
C ASN A 446 7.15 21.46 -7.13
N ALA A 447 7.01 21.77 -8.42
CA ALA A 447 7.43 23.04 -9.02
C ALA A 447 8.90 23.41 -8.70
N ALA A 448 9.73 22.40 -8.42
CA ALA A 448 11.18 22.45 -8.25
C ALA A 448 11.74 23.66 -7.50
N ILE A 449 11.23 23.93 -6.30
CA ILE A 449 11.88 24.92 -5.42
C ILE A 449 13.37 24.57 -5.33
N ASN A 450 14.21 25.60 -5.47
CA ASN A 450 15.64 25.43 -5.35
C ASN A 450 15.98 24.81 -4.01
N SER A 451 16.74 23.71 -4.03
CA SER A 451 17.28 23.13 -2.81
C SER A 451 18.19 24.16 -2.13
N PRO A 452 18.23 24.21 -0.79
CA PRO A 452 19.17 25.06 -0.08
C PRO A 452 20.62 24.80 -0.51
N ARG A 453 21.43 25.84 -0.46
CA ARG A 453 22.87 25.80 -0.68
C ARG A 453 23.56 26.47 0.49
N PHE A 454 24.35 25.71 1.23
CA PHE A 454 25.23 26.27 2.25
C PHE A 454 26.31 27.16 1.61
N PHE A 455 26.71 28.24 2.28
CA PHE A 455 27.80 29.08 1.78
C PHE A 455 29.17 28.43 1.94
N SER A 456 29.29 27.47 2.84
CA SER A 456 30.47 26.66 3.08
C SER A 456 30.13 25.17 3.06
N ASN A 457 31.09 24.35 2.64
CA ASN A 457 31.00 22.90 2.79
C ASN A 457 31.41 22.44 4.19
N GLU A 458 31.94 23.35 5.01
CA GLU A 458 32.42 23.10 6.37
C GLU A 458 31.98 24.23 7.30
N PHE A 459 31.45 23.87 8.47
CA PHE A 459 31.08 24.81 9.53
C PHE A 459 31.84 24.48 10.80
N PHE A 460 32.15 25.51 11.59
CA PHE A 460 33.01 25.38 12.76
C PHE A 460 32.27 25.78 14.03
N PHE A 461 32.57 25.09 15.13
CA PHE A 461 32.12 25.54 16.46
C PHE A 461 32.62 26.95 16.73
N GLY A 462 31.74 27.80 17.27
CA GLY A 462 32.11 29.11 17.76
C GLY A 462 32.83 29.06 19.12
N ILE A 463 32.82 30.18 19.83
CA ILE A 463 33.32 30.27 21.23
C ILE A 463 32.35 29.57 22.21
N SER A 464 31.08 29.43 21.81
CA SER A 464 30.04 28.63 22.47
C SER A 464 29.88 27.26 21.81
N ASP A 465 29.20 26.31 22.47
CA ASP A 465 28.83 24.97 21.95
C ASP A 465 27.79 25.01 20.80
N THR A 466 27.74 26.12 20.07
CA THR A 466 26.80 26.40 18.99
C THR A 466 27.53 26.51 17.67
N VAL A 467 26.93 25.99 16.60
CA VAL A 467 27.46 26.14 15.23
C VAL A 467 26.53 27.06 14.44
N GLY A 468 27.09 28.14 13.90
CA GLY A 468 26.37 29.03 12.99
C GLY A 468 26.34 28.42 11.59
N ILE A 469 25.14 28.14 11.09
CA ILE A 469 24.90 27.61 9.75
C ILE A 469 24.27 28.71 8.90
N ASP A 470 24.82 28.94 7.72
CA ASP A 470 24.30 29.93 6.79
C ASP A 470 24.28 29.42 5.34
N GLY A 471 23.43 30.04 4.54
CA GLY A 471 23.29 29.65 3.15
C GLY A 471 22.29 30.50 2.39
N GLN A 472 21.97 30.00 1.20
CA GLN A 472 21.01 30.61 0.28
C GLN A 472 20.03 29.56 -0.23
N THR A 473 18.78 29.95 -0.40
CA THR A 473 17.70 29.15 -0.93
C THR A 473 16.70 30.07 -1.63
N GLU A 474 15.51 29.58 -1.93
CA GLU A 474 14.43 30.38 -2.48
C GLU A 474 13.95 31.45 -1.47
N PRO A 475 13.75 32.71 -1.91
CA PRO A 475 13.31 33.80 -1.03
C PRO A 475 12.06 33.45 -0.24
N ASN A 476 12.04 33.86 1.04
CA ASN A 476 10.93 33.64 1.97
C ASN A 476 10.58 32.17 2.26
N SER A 477 11.40 31.21 1.84
CA SER A 477 11.18 29.79 2.14
C SER A 477 11.54 29.43 3.58
N GLN A 478 10.77 28.51 4.17
CA GLN A 478 11.14 27.88 5.42
C GLN A 478 12.26 26.87 5.14
N VAL A 479 13.34 26.90 5.92
CA VAL A 479 14.48 26.00 5.80
C VAL A 479 14.54 25.10 7.02
N GLU A 480 14.49 23.79 6.81
CA GLU A 480 14.68 22.78 7.85
C GLU A 480 16.08 22.18 7.72
N ILE A 481 16.87 22.21 8.79
CA ILE A 481 18.21 21.62 8.85
C ILE A 481 18.12 20.25 9.50
N TYR A 482 18.82 19.27 8.91
CA TYR A 482 18.85 17.89 9.39
C TYR A 482 20.28 17.43 9.64
N ARG A 483 20.46 16.59 10.67
CA ARG A 483 21.61 15.69 10.74
C ARG A 483 21.43 14.59 9.71
N ILE A 484 22.52 14.22 9.04
CA ILE A 484 22.51 13.14 8.07
C ILE A 484 23.49 12.01 8.42
N THR A 485 23.17 10.80 7.95
CA THR A 485 24.06 9.64 7.97
C THR A 485 24.25 9.09 6.56
N GLY A 486 25.32 8.31 6.35
CA GLY A 486 25.73 7.78 5.05
C GLY A 486 27.15 8.21 4.67
N GLU A 487 27.88 7.30 4.02
CA GLU A 487 29.32 7.48 3.76
C GLU A 487 29.60 8.36 2.53
N GLU A 488 28.69 8.39 1.53
CA GLU A 488 28.88 9.12 0.27
C GLU A 488 27.61 9.85 -0.18
N GLY A 489 27.77 10.90 -1.00
CA GLY A 489 26.65 11.66 -1.57
C GLY A 489 25.85 12.49 -0.57
N TYR A 490 24.53 12.59 -0.79
CA TYR A 490 23.58 13.43 -0.03
C TYR A 490 23.33 12.96 1.41
N GLY A 491 23.47 11.65 1.68
CA GLY A 491 23.08 11.03 2.94
C GLY A 491 21.57 11.04 3.21
N PHE A 492 21.17 10.44 4.34
CA PHE A 492 19.77 10.33 4.75
C PHE A 492 19.41 11.44 5.74
N LEU A 493 18.28 12.14 5.54
CA LEU A 493 17.76 13.12 6.50
C LEU A 493 17.27 12.42 7.77
N THR A 494 18.12 12.27 8.78
CA THR A 494 17.85 11.37 9.93
C THR A 494 17.16 12.05 11.10
N GLU A 495 17.56 13.27 11.42
CA GLU A 495 17.09 13.98 12.60
C GLU A 495 16.95 15.48 12.28
N PRO A 496 15.76 16.08 12.46
CA PRO A 496 15.60 17.52 12.34
C PRO A 496 16.34 18.22 13.49
N LEU A 497 17.20 19.17 13.15
CA LEU A 497 18.02 19.93 14.11
C LEU A 497 17.46 21.33 14.41
N GLY A 498 16.73 21.91 13.46
CA GLY A 498 16.13 23.23 13.62
C GLY A 498 15.58 23.80 12.33
N THR A 499 14.79 24.87 12.46
CA THR A 499 14.12 25.53 11.33
C THR A 499 14.39 27.03 11.36
N THR A 500 14.59 27.64 10.19
CA THR A 500 14.72 29.09 10.02
C THR A 500 13.93 29.53 8.77
N THR A 501 13.86 30.82 8.50
CA THR A 501 13.22 31.37 7.30
C THR A 501 14.23 32.19 6.52
N ALA A 502 14.27 31.99 5.21
CA ALA A 502 15.11 32.77 4.32
C ALA A 502 14.56 34.19 4.14
N ASP A 503 15.45 35.18 4.06
CA ASP A 503 15.07 36.57 3.81
C ASP A 503 14.57 36.80 2.36
N GLU A 504 14.22 38.05 2.05
CA GLU A 504 13.75 38.45 0.71
C GLU A 504 14.79 38.23 -0.40
N LYS A 505 16.07 38.02 -0.05
CA LYS A 505 17.17 37.70 -0.96
C LYS A 505 17.51 36.21 -0.97
N GLY A 506 16.75 35.41 -0.23
CA GLY A 506 16.94 33.97 -0.08
C GLY A 506 18.05 33.57 0.88
N LYS A 507 18.66 34.50 1.63
CA LYS A 507 19.69 34.16 2.61
C LYS A 507 19.04 33.63 3.89
N PHE A 508 19.61 32.57 4.45
CA PHE A 508 19.20 32.06 5.76
C PHE A 508 20.41 31.90 6.67
N ALA A 509 20.17 32.01 7.97
CA ALA A 509 21.14 31.69 9.01
C ALA A 509 20.41 31.09 10.24
N ILE A 510 21.08 30.18 10.94
CA ILE A 510 20.59 29.58 12.18
C ILE A 510 21.78 29.14 13.05
N ASN A 511 21.65 29.30 14.37
CA ASN A 511 22.60 28.71 15.32
C ASN A 511 22.02 27.40 15.83
N LEU A 512 22.77 26.31 15.66
CA LEU A 512 22.37 24.97 16.10
C LEU A 512 23.19 24.52 17.30
N ASN A 513 22.52 23.84 18.21
CA ASN A 513 23.10 23.16 19.38
C ASN A 513 23.16 21.66 19.12
N ASN A 514 23.81 20.90 20.01
CA ASN A 514 23.84 19.42 19.99
C ASN A 514 24.50 18.79 18.74
N LEU A 515 25.30 19.56 18.00
CA LEU A 515 26.16 19.04 16.95
C LEU A 515 27.50 18.58 17.55
N LYS A 516 28.20 17.69 16.85
CA LYS A 516 29.55 17.23 17.20
C LYS A 516 30.50 17.36 16.01
N PRO A 517 31.82 17.54 16.24
CA PRO A 517 32.79 17.41 15.16
C PRO A 517 32.63 16.06 14.45
N GLY A 518 32.62 16.06 13.12
CA GLY A 518 32.33 14.88 12.30
C GLY A 518 30.85 14.72 11.92
N ASP A 519 29.91 15.40 12.57
CA ASP A 519 28.51 15.42 12.13
C ASP A 519 28.44 16.00 10.71
N ARG A 520 27.55 15.43 9.89
CA ARG A 520 27.19 15.97 8.59
C ARG A 520 25.77 16.51 8.66
N ILE A 521 25.52 17.62 7.98
CA ILE A 521 24.20 18.24 7.91
C ILE A 521 23.73 18.41 6.47
N SER A 522 22.42 18.39 6.27
CA SER A 522 21.75 18.78 5.02
C SER A 522 20.54 19.65 5.35
N ALA A 523 19.87 20.18 4.34
CA ALA A 523 18.73 21.06 4.50
C ALA A 523 17.70 20.85 3.39
N ILE A 524 16.44 21.13 3.70
CA ILE A 524 15.35 21.24 2.72
C ILE A 524 14.72 22.62 2.85
N ALA A 525 14.13 23.11 1.76
CA ALA A 525 13.36 24.35 1.74
C ALA A 525 11.91 24.06 1.38
N THR A 526 11.01 24.81 1.99
CA THR A 526 9.57 24.66 1.80
C THR A 526 8.92 26.02 1.57
N LEU A 527 8.09 26.12 0.54
CA LEU A 527 7.21 27.26 0.26
C LEU A 527 5.77 26.76 0.09
N PRO A 528 4.79 27.31 0.81
CA PRO A 528 3.39 26.88 0.69
C PRO A 528 2.84 26.92 -0.73
N GLU A 529 3.34 27.81 -1.59
CA GLU A 529 2.86 27.99 -2.96
C GLU A 529 3.41 26.96 -3.94
N PHE A 530 4.52 26.31 -3.62
CA PHE A 530 5.27 25.42 -4.52
C PHE A 530 5.51 24.01 -3.94
N GLY A 531 5.70 23.86 -2.63
CA GLY A 531 5.93 22.60 -1.92
C GLY A 531 7.26 22.56 -1.17
N THR A 532 7.88 21.38 -1.07
CA THR A 532 9.20 21.12 -0.48
C THR A 532 10.23 20.74 -1.56
N SER A 533 11.46 21.22 -1.39
CA SER A 533 12.62 20.94 -2.24
C SER A 533 13.25 19.57 -1.95
N GLU A 534 14.08 19.10 -2.87
CA GLU A 534 15.02 18.01 -2.56
C GLU A 534 16.10 18.46 -1.56
N PRO A 535 16.84 17.52 -0.94
CA PRO A 535 17.89 17.83 0.01
C PRO A 535 19.07 18.60 -0.60
N ALA A 536 19.65 19.50 0.21
CA ALA A 536 20.88 20.22 -0.06
C ALA A 536 22.09 19.28 -0.11
N TYR A 537 23.13 19.68 -0.85
CA TYR A 537 24.44 19.04 -0.70
C TYR A 537 24.93 19.21 0.74
N PRO A 538 25.54 18.17 1.33
CA PRO A 538 25.82 18.18 2.74
C PRO A 538 27.05 19.01 3.09
N ALA A 539 27.03 19.57 4.30
CA ALA A 539 28.17 20.24 4.93
C ALA A 539 28.68 19.45 6.14
N LEU A 540 29.97 19.56 6.42
CA LEU A 540 30.64 18.90 7.55
C LEU A 540 30.79 19.86 8.73
N ILE A 541 30.58 19.37 9.94
CA ILE A 541 30.87 20.11 11.18
C ILE A 541 32.29 19.78 11.65
N ARG A 542 33.10 20.81 11.89
CA ARG A 542 34.51 20.70 12.31
C ARG A 542 34.80 21.45 13.61
N ALA A 543 35.82 20.99 14.34
CA ALA A 543 36.45 21.78 15.39
C ALA A 543 37.54 22.70 14.82
N ILE A 544 37.69 23.92 15.37
CA ILE A 544 38.67 24.95 14.93
C ILE A 544 40.13 24.43 14.93
N ASN A 545 40.46 23.44 15.76
CA ASN A 545 41.82 22.89 15.91
C ASN A 545 42.00 21.47 15.33
N SER A 546 41.08 20.98 14.49
CA SER A 546 41.17 19.64 13.89
C SER A 546 42.02 19.65 12.61
N THR A 547 42.99 18.72 12.50
CA THR A 547 43.68 18.45 11.24
C THR A 547 42.83 17.51 10.37
N LYS A 548 42.91 17.62 9.03
CA LYS A 548 42.17 16.72 8.11
C LYS A 548 42.42 15.22 8.35
N GLU A 549 43.51 14.86 9.03
CA GLU A 549 43.85 13.48 9.42
C GLU A 549 43.24 13.02 10.75
N SER A 550 42.98 13.91 11.72
CA SER A 550 42.48 13.51 13.04
C SER A 550 41.01 13.07 13.07
N GLU A 551 40.26 13.31 11.99
CA GLU A 551 38.81 13.04 11.92
C GLU A 551 38.42 11.96 10.89
N LYS A 552 39.36 11.48 10.05
CA LYS A 552 39.16 10.27 9.22
C LYS A 552 38.98 9.00 10.08
N ASN A 553 39.38 9.04 11.35
CA ASN A 553 39.40 7.89 12.26
C ASN A 553 38.17 7.78 13.16
N GLN A 554 37.14 8.61 13.00
CA GLN A 554 35.82 8.29 13.49
C GLN A 554 34.98 7.82 12.31
N PRO A 555 34.95 6.51 12.01
CA PRO A 555 33.86 6.01 11.21
C PRO A 555 32.58 6.36 11.96
N SER A 556 31.75 7.21 11.36
CA SER A 556 30.32 7.13 11.55
C SER A 556 29.89 5.78 10.98
N LYS A 557 30.28 4.69 11.67
CA LYS A 557 29.61 3.42 11.48
C LYS A 557 28.16 3.76 11.76
N LEU A 558 27.29 3.47 10.79
CA LEU A 558 25.88 3.33 11.09
C LEU A 558 25.80 2.59 12.43
N PRO A 559 24.95 3.00 13.38
CA PRO A 559 24.59 2.07 14.42
C PRO A 559 24.09 0.83 13.69
N THR A 560 24.93 -0.21 13.61
CA THR A 560 24.55 -1.52 13.14
C THR A 560 23.60 -1.98 14.22
N THR A 561 22.33 -1.64 14.05
CA THR A 561 21.28 -2.28 14.80
C THR A 561 21.43 -3.76 14.44
N ASN A 562 21.91 -4.55 15.39
CA ASN A 562 21.98 -6.01 15.30
C ASN A 562 20.57 -6.64 15.25
N ASN A 563 19.58 -5.88 14.77
CA ASN A 563 18.18 -6.24 14.75
C ASN A 563 17.89 -6.89 13.41
N ILE A 564 17.44 -8.14 13.49
CA ILE A 564 17.00 -8.91 12.32
C ILE A 564 15.95 -8.12 11.55
N PRO A 565 16.10 -7.97 10.22
CA PRO A 565 15.06 -7.42 9.36
C PRO A 565 13.75 -8.19 9.58
N GLN A 566 12.81 -7.54 10.24
CA GLN A 566 11.51 -8.12 10.55
C GLN A 566 10.46 -7.03 10.52
N CYS A 567 9.27 -7.38 10.02
CA CYS A 567 8.17 -6.44 10.00
C CYS A 567 7.59 -6.24 11.39
N ILE A 568 7.34 -7.33 12.09
CA ILE A 568 6.72 -7.35 13.43
C ILE A 568 7.64 -8.04 14.43
N THR A 569 7.62 -7.54 15.65
CA THR A 569 8.25 -8.16 16.81
C THR A 569 7.33 -9.28 17.27
N LYS A 570 7.68 -10.53 16.96
CA LYS A 570 6.95 -11.67 17.53
C LYS A 570 7.23 -11.71 19.03
N THR A 571 6.18 -11.83 19.83
CA THR A 571 6.29 -12.04 21.28
C THR A 571 7.05 -13.34 21.51
N ILE A 572 8.33 -13.23 21.91
CA ILE A 572 9.28 -14.31 22.23
C ILE A 572 9.99 -14.94 21.02
N VAL A 573 11.15 -14.38 20.67
CA VAL A 573 12.40 -15.15 20.65
C VAL A 573 13.47 -14.26 21.27
N SER A 574 13.82 -14.50 22.54
CA SER A 574 15.05 -13.94 23.10
C SER A 574 16.22 -14.60 22.38
N ILE A 575 16.72 -13.97 21.33
CA ILE A 575 17.97 -14.40 20.73
C ILE A 575 19.03 -14.05 21.78
N PRO A 576 19.81 -15.02 22.29
CA PRO A 576 20.95 -14.71 23.13
C PRO A 576 21.80 -13.67 22.38
N PRO A 577 22.34 -12.63 23.03
CA PRO A 577 23.20 -11.67 22.36
C PRO A 577 24.38 -12.44 21.77
N GLU A 578 24.30 -12.74 20.48
CA GLU A 578 25.33 -13.48 19.80
C GLU A 578 26.48 -12.48 19.62
N THR A 579 27.56 -12.71 20.37
CA THR A 579 28.85 -12.08 20.10
C THR A 579 29.13 -12.19 18.60
N PRO A 580 29.47 -11.08 17.91
CA PRO A 580 29.77 -11.13 16.49
C PRO A 580 30.78 -12.25 16.24
N PRO A 581 30.48 -13.25 15.39
CA PRO A 581 31.46 -14.27 15.11
C PRO A 581 32.67 -13.59 14.47
N GLU A 582 33.84 -13.77 15.10
CA GLU A 582 35.14 -13.23 14.64
C GLU A 582 35.61 -13.85 13.30
N GLN A 583 34.87 -14.81 12.75
CA GLN A 583 35.23 -15.57 11.55
C GLN A 583 34.04 -15.71 10.58
N PRO A 584 34.28 -15.78 9.26
CA PRO A 584 33.24 -15.98 8.25
C PRO A 584 32.43 -17.25 8.53
N ILE A 585 31.11 -17.16 8.51
CA ILE A 585 30.22 -18.30 8.72
C ILE A 585 30.21 -19.12 7.43
N THR A 586 30.87 -20.28 7.43
CA THR A 586 30.76 -21.24 6.31
C THR A 586 29.46 -22.03 6.46
N LEU A 587 28.41 -21.62 5.74
CA LEU A 587 27.13 -22.33 5.74
C LEU A 587 26.98 -23.15 4.46
N LYS A 588 26.90 -24.48 4.60
CA LYS A 588 26.56 -25.35 3.47
C LYS A 588 25.08 -25.23 3.15
N ILE A 589 24.73 -24.24 2.33
CA ILE A 589 23.36 -23.99 1.85
C ILE A 589 23.29 -24.29 0.36
N ILE A 590 22.12 -24.75 -0.09
CA ILE A 590 21.82 -24.93 -1.51
C ILE A 590 21.50 -23.57 -2.15
N SER A 591 22.06 -23.29 -3.32
CA SER A 591 21.87 -22.03 -4.04
C SER A 591 20.75 -22.05 -5.07
N ASN A 592 20.30 -23.22 -5.55
CA ASN A 592 19.41 -23.29 -6.71
C ASN A 592 18.19 -24.19 -6.48
N ILE A 593 17.08 -23.81 -7.10
CA ILE A 593 15.96 -24.71 -7.39
C ILE A 593 15.61 -24.66 -8.88
N HIS A 594 15.14 -25.77 -9.44
CA HIS A 594 14.82 -25.90 -10.85
C HIS A 594 13.33 -26.08 -11.10
N PHE A 595 12.92 -25.82 -12.35
CA PHE A 595 11.54 -25.86 -12.79
C PHE A 595 11.39 -26.58 -14.12
N ALA A 596 10.27 -27.27 -14.29
CA ALA A 596 9.87 -27.87 -15.56
C ALA A 596 9.61 -26.81 -16.65
N LEU A 597 9.57 -27.28 -17.89
CA LEU A 597 9.30 -26.43 -19.06
C LEU A 597 7.97 -25.70 -18.90
N ASP A 598 8.00 -24.39 -19.06
CA ASP A 598 6.83 -23.51 -18.98
C ASP A 598 6.08 -23.54 -17.63
N GLN A 599 6.73 -24.06 -16.59
CA GLN A 599 6.16 -24.17 -15.25
C GLN A 599 6.82 -23.22 -14.26
N TYR A 600 6.05 -22.87 -13.23
CA TYR A 600 6.51 -22.08 -12.07
C TYR A 600 6.03 -22.68 -10.73
N ASN A 601 5.28 -23.77 -10.74
CA ASN A 601 4.88 -24.48 -9.53
C ASN A 601 6.09 -25.16 -8.88
N ILE A 602 6.12 -25.19 -7.55
CA ILE A 602 7.16 -25.87 -6.78
C ILE A 602 6.86 -27.38 -6.80
N SER A 603 7.76 -28.18 -7.38
CA SER A 603 7.63 -29.64 -7.34
C SER A 603 7.91 -30.20 -5.95
N PRO A 604 7.50 -31.45 -5.65
CA PRO A 604 7.84 -32.10 -4.37
C PRO A 604 9.35 -32.19 -4.11
N ALA A 605 10.17 -32.28 -5.17
CA ALA A 605 11.63 -32.30 -5.04
C ALA A 605 12.16 -30.90 -4.66
N SER A 606 11.70 -29.85 -5.35
CA SER A 606 12.06 -28.46 -5.03
C SER A 606 11.61 -28.09 -3.62
N GLY A 607 10.43 -28.56 -3.19
CA GLY A 607 9.91 -28.33 -1.84
C GLY A 607 10.81 -28.90 -0.73
N LYS A 608 11.41 -30.09 -0.93
CA LYS A 608 12.36 -30.66 0.02
C LYS A 608 13.61 -29.79 0.17
N ILE A 609 14.13 -29.26 -0.94
CA ILE A 609 15.26 -28.32 -0.95
C ILE A 609 14.88 -27.03 -0.22
N LEU A 610 13.71 -26.47 -0.52
CA LEU A 610 13.24 -25.23 0.11
C LEU A 610 12.99 -25.40 1.61
N ASN A 611 12.56 -26.58 2.08
CA ASN A 611 12.46 -26.85 3.52
C ASN A 611 13.83 -26.81 4.21
N GLN A 612 14.88 -27.32 3.55
CA GLN A 612 16.26 -27.24 4.08
C GLN A 612 16.74 -25.79 4.12
N ILE A 613 16.50 -25.03 3.06
CA ILE A 613 16.83 -23.59 3.01
C ILE A 613 16.09 -22.83 4.10
N ALA A 614 14.78 -23.04 4.25
CA ALA A 614 13.97 -22.41 5.29
C ALA A 614 14.53 -22.70 6.68
N LYS A 615 14.87 -23.96 6.98
CA LYS A 615 15.51 -24.33 8.25
C LYS A 615 16.78 -23.52 8.52
N VAL A 616 17.67 -23.41 7.53
CA VAL A 616 18.91 -22.62 7.69
C VAL A 616 18.61 -21.14 7.91
N LEU A 617 17.66 -20.56 7.16
CA LEU A 617 17.27 -19.15 7.34
C LEU A 617 16.62 -18.90 8.70
N THR A 618 15.88 -19.86 9.24
CA THR A 618 15.32 -19.80 10.60
C THR A 618 16.43 -19.84 11.65
N GLU A 619 17.42 -20.71 11.50
CA GLU A 619 18.56 -20.85 12.42
C GLU A 619 19.54 -19.66 12.33
N ASN A 620 19.60 -18.99 11.18
CA ASN A 620 20.51 -17.88 10.91
C ASN A 620 19.71 -16.64 10.52
N PRO A 621 19.11 -15.94 11.48
CA PRO A 621 18.20 -14.83 11.19
C PRO A 621 18.91 -13.59 10.63
N SER A 622 20.26 -13.56 10.69
CA SER A 622 21.08 -12.52 10.08
C SER A 622 21.16 -12.56 8.55
N ILE A 623 20.74 -13.68 7.95
CA ILE A 623 20.82 -13.88 6.50
C ILE A 623 19.61 -13.27 5.82
N ILE A 624 19.84 -12.46 4.81
CA ILE A 624 18.83 -12.03 3.83
C ILE A 624 19.09 -12.77 2.51
N VAL A 625 18.04 -12.90 1.70
CA VAL A 625 18.09 -13.68 0.45
C VAL A 625 17.57 -12.84 -0.70
N GLU A 626 18.32 -12.78 -1.79
CA GLU A 626 17.80 -12.33 -3.08
C GLU A 626 17.45 -13.54 -3.94
N LEU A 627 16.25 -13.54 -4.51
CA LEU A 627 15.75 -14.62 -5.36
C LEU A 627 15.81 -14.16 -6.81
N HIS A 628 16.72 -14.75 -7.57
CA HIS A 628 17.01 -14.40 -8.95
C HIS A 628 16.35 -15.42 -9.87
N GLY A 629 15.31 -15.00 -10.60
CA GLY A 629 14.56 -15.85 -11.51
C GLY A 629 15.15 -15.89 -12.92
N HIS A 630 15.25 -17.09 -13.49
CA HIS A 630 15.78 -17.33 -14.83
C HIS A 630 14.87 -18.23 -15.68
N THR A 631 15.00 -18.12 -16.99
CA THR A 631 14.36 -18.98 -17.99
C THR A 631 15.37 -19.47 -19.03
N ASP A 632 14.92 -20.40 -19.87
CA ASP A 632 15.65 -20.74 -21.09
C ASP A 632 15.22 -19.86 -22.27
N THR A 633 15.87 -20.04 -23.42
CA THR A 633 15.81 -19.11 -24.57
C THR A 633 14.66 -19.35 -25.55
N ARG A 634 13.64 -20.15 -25.18
CA ARG A 634 12.67 -20.67 -26.17
C ARG A 634 11.43 -19.80 -26.37
N ALA A 635 11.22 -18.78 -25.54
CA ALA A 635 10.08 -17.87 -25.62
C ALA A 635 10.55 -16.43 -25.87
N SER A 636 9.62 -15.49 -26.00
CA SER A 636 9.99 -14.07 -26.13
C SER A 636 10.60 -13.54 -24.83
N GLU A 637 11.47 -12.54 -24.93
CA GLU A 637 12.09 -11.88 -23.77
C GLU A 637 11.06 -11.42 -22.73
N GLU A 638 9.98 -10.76 -23.17
CA GLU A 638 8.91 -10.29 -22.29
C GLU A 638 8.22 -11.45 -21.55
N TYR A 639 7.94 -12.55 -22.27
CA TYR A 639 7.35 -13.74 -21.67
C TYR A 639 8.29 -14.35 -20.62
N ASN A 640 9.57 -14.45 -20.98
CA ASN A 640 10.61 -15.03 -20.16
C ASN A 640 10.87 -14.23 -18.88
N ILE A 641 10.87 -12.90 -18.94
CA ILE A 641 10.95 -12.03 -17.76
C ILE A 641 9.75 -12.28 -16.82
N LYS A 642 8.53 -12.36 -17.35
CA LYS A 642 7.33 -12.64 -16.53
C LYS A 642 7.37 -14.04 -15.92
N LEU A 643 7.83 -15.05 -16.67
CA LEU A 643 7.94 -16.42 -16.18
C LEU A 643 9.02 -16.56 -15.08
N ALA A 644 10.19 -15.94 -15.27
CA ALA A 644 11.24 -15.86 -14.26
C ALA A 644 10.73 -15.20 -12.96
N GLU A 645 9.97 -14.11 -13.09
CA GLU A 645 9.37 -13.43 -11.95
C GLU A 645 8.37 -14.34 -11.21
N ARG A 646 7.49 -15.04 -11.94
CA ARG A 646 6.55 -16.01 -11.35
C ARG A 646 7.27 -17.12 -10.57
N ARG A 647 8.41 -17.61 -11.07
CA ARG A 647 9.23 -18.62 -10.38
C ARG A 647 9.86 -18.10 -9.09
N ALA A 648 10.45 -16.90 -9.14
CA ALA A 648 11.03 -16.27 -7.96
C ALA A 648 9.95 -16.00 -6.90
N ASN A 649 8.76 -15.52 -7.32
CA ASN A 649 7.60 -15.36 -6.45
C ASN A 649 7.15 -16.70 -5.84
N ALA A 650 7.03 -17.77 -6.64
CA ALA A 650 6.65 -19.09 -6.12
C ALA A 650 7.63 -19.60 -5.05
N THR A 651 8.92 -19.37 -5.25
CA THR A 651 10.00 -19.69 -4.31
C THR A 651 9.86 -18.90 -3.02
N ARG A 652 9.71 -17.58 -3.12
CA ARG A 652 9.49 -16.68 -1.97
C ARG A 652 8.26 -17.09 -1.18
N ASN A 653 7.14 -17.28 -1.85
CA ASN A 653 5.85 -17.59 -1.22
C ASN A 653 5.91 -18.94 -0.49
N TYR A 654 6.69 -19.90 -1.01
CA TYR A 654 7.00 -21.13 -0.31
C TYR A 654 7.76 -20.86 0.99
N LEU A 655 8.82 -20.04 0.96
CA LEU A 655 9.60 -19.68 2.16
C LEU A 655 8.79 -18.87 3.18
N ILE A 656 7.89 -17.99 2.73
CA ILE A 656 6.94 -17.29 3.61
C ILE A 656 6.03 -18.28 4.33
N ARG A 657 5.49 -19.30 3.64
CA ARG A 657 4.73 -20.39 4.28
C ARG A 657 5.55 -21.19 5.30
N GLN A 658 6.86 -21.27 5.11
CA GLN A 658 7.77 -21.88 6.09
C GLN A 658 8.13 -20.91 7.24
N GLY A 659 7.56 -19.71 7.28
CA GLY A 659 7.73 -18.75 8.37
C GLY A 659 8.86 -17.74 8.18
N ILE A 660 9.47 -17.65 7.00
CA ILE A 660 10.50 -16.64 6.71
C ILE A 660 9.84 -15.28 6.46
N ASP A 661 10.28 -14.27 7.19
CA ASP A 661 9.74 -12.90 7.09
C ASP A 661 9.99 -12.30 5.69
N PRO A 662 8.98 -11.71 5.02
CA PRO A 662 9.14 -11.04 3.72
C PRO A 662 10.25 -9.98 3.69
N ALA A 663 10.48 -9.27 4.80
CA ALA A 663 11.56 -8.28 4.93
C ALA A 663 12.96 -8.87 4.73
N ARG A 664 13.11 -10.19 4.81
CA ARG A 664 14.38 -10.90 4.56
C ARG A 664 14.58 -11.33 3.11
N MET A 665 13.58 -11.16 2.24
CA MET A 665 13.64 -11.65 0.85
C MET A 665 13.40 -10.53 -0.17
N THR A 666 14.23 -10.44 -1.21
CA THR A 666 14.00 -9.58 -2.39
C THR A 666 13.93 -10.44 -3.65
N ILE A 667 13.38 -9.89 -4.73
CA ILE A 667 13.28 -10.58 -6.02
C ILE A 667 13.99 -9.81 -7.12
N ARG A 668 14.67 -10.55 -8.01
CA ARG A 668 15.18 -10.11 -9.30
C ARG A 668 14.70 -11.06 -10.39
N SER A 669 14.29 -10.51 -11.53
CA SER A 669 13.91 -11.32 -12.69
C SER A 669 14.82 -10.98 -13.86
N TYR A 670 15.52 -12.01 -14.37
CA TYR A 670 16.45 -11.88 -15.49
C TYR A 670 15.93 -12.55 -16.77
N GLY A 671 14.91 -13.40 -16.67
CA GLY A 671 14.42 -14.16 -17.83
C GLY A 671 15.56 -14.94 -18.47
N GLU A 672 15.73 -14.77 -19.78
CA GLU A 672 16.79 -15.42 -20.56
C GLU A 672 18.11 -14.61 -20.65
N THR A 673 18.17 -13.43 -20.04
CA THR A 673 19.33 -12.51 -20.18
C THR A 673 20.58 -12.98 -19.42
N GLN A 674 20.41 -13.89 -18.46
CA GLN A 674 21.50 -14.47 -17.65
C GLN A 674 21.38 -16.00 -17.59
N LEU A 675 21.82 -16.65 -18.68
CA LEU A 675 21.84 -18.12 -18.77
C LEU A 675 23.02 -18.72 -18.01
N LEU A 676 22.79 -19.85 -17.35
CA LEU A 676 23.87 -20.65 -16.74
C LEU A 676 24.65 -21.40 -17.83
N THR A 677 23.97 -21.89 -18.86
CA THR A 677 24.56 -22.60 -19.99
C THR A 677 24.07 -22.04 -21.32
N GLN A 678 24.98 -21.93 -22.29
CA GLN A 678 24.67 -21.42 -23.65
C GLN A 678 24.18 -22.52 -24.60
N GLY A 679 24.22 -23.78 -24.16
CA GLY A 679 23.80 -24.91 -24.97
C GLY A 679 22.29 -24.96 -25.17
N ARG A 680 21.87 -25.68 -26.21
CA ARG A 680 20.47 -25.74 -26.68
C ARG A 680 19.87 -27.14 -26.61
N ASN A 681 20.46 -28.03 -25.82
CA ASN A 681 19.90 -29.35 -25.59
C ASN A 681 18.93 -29.33 -24.39
N LYS A 682 18.21 -30.44 -24.18
CA LYS A 682 17.21 -30.55 -23.10
C LYS A 682 17.81 -30.30 -21.71
N LEU A 683 19.04 -30.76 -21.47
CA LEU A 683 19.74 -30.63 -20.19
C LEU A 683 20.16 -29.18 -19.93
N ASP A 684 20.68 -28.49 -20.94
CA ASP A 684 21.06 -27.07 -20.85
C ASP A 684 19.84 -26.19 -20.55
N HIS A 685 18.71 -26.47 -21.23
CA HIS A 685 17.46 -25.80 -20.93
C HIS A 685 16.99 -26.08 -19.50
N ALA A 686 17.14 -27.31 -18.99
CA ALA A 686 16.77 -27.64 -17.62
C ALA A 686 17.58 -26.85 -16.59
N ARG A 687 18.90 -26.76 -16.78
CA ARG A 687 19.80 -25.95 -15.94
C ARG A 687 19.48 -24.46 -15.97
N ASN A 688 19.03 -23.94 -17.10
CA ASN A 688 18.67 -22.52 -17.22
C ASN A 688 17.32 -22.18 -16.55
N ARG A 689 16.39 -23.14 -16.44
CA ARG A 689 15.10 -22.95 -15.77
C ARG A 689 15.26 -23.05 -14.25
N ARG A 690 15.75 -21.99 -13.62
CA ARG A 690 16.07 -21.97 -12.20
C ARG A 690 15.64 -20.70 -11.47
N VAL A 691 15.62 -20.79 -10.15
CA VAL A 691 15.76 -19.65 -9.24
C VAL A 691 17.05 -19.83 -8.46
N GLU A 692 17.90 -18.81 -8.52
CA GLU A 692 19.14 -18.73 -7.77
C GLU A 692 18.94 -17.88 -6.51
N LEU A 693 19.41 -18.38 -5.37
CA LEU A 693 19.28 -17.77 -4.07
C LEU A 693 20.64 -17.18 -3.67
N ILE A 694 20.71 -15.86 -3.65
CA ILE A 694 21.89 -15.11 -3.25
C ILE A 694 21.78 -14.76 -1.77
N TYR A 695 22.60 -15.41 -0.94
CA TYR A 695 22.64 -15.18 0.50
C TYR A 695 23.56 -14.01 0.84
N LYS A 696 23.09 -13.10 1.68
CA LYS A 696 23.89 -12.01 2.25
C LYS A 696 23.65 -11.96 3.75
N ASP A 697 24.70 -11.81 4.53
CA ASP A 697 24.54 -11.46 5.95
C ASP A 697 24.45 -9.94 6.06
N PHE A 698 23.39 -9.41 6.70
CA PHE A 698 23.23 -7.96 6.78
C PHE A 698 24.32 -7.28 7.62
N ARG A 699 25.11 -8.04 8.39
CA ARG A 699 26.27 -7.55 9.15
C ARG A 699 27.55 -7.52 8.30
N GLY A 700 27.50 -7.97 7.05
CA GLY A 700 28.65 -7.99 6.13
C GLY A 700 29.57 -9.20 6.29
N ILE A 701 29.10 -10.27 6.94
CA ILE A 701 29.84 -11.53 7.05
C ILE A 701 29.69 -12.32 5.74
N GLU A 702 30.81 -12.83 5.22
CA GLU A 702 30.81 -13.67 4.02
C GLU A 702 30.09 -15.00 4.29
N VAL A 703 29.14 -15.34 3.41
CA VAL A 703 28.40 -16.61 3.43
C VAL A 703 28.92 -17.46 2.27
N THR A 704 29.74 -18.47 2.55
CA THR A 704 30.23 -19.39 1.52
C THR A 704 29.19 -20.46 1.24
N VAL A 705 28.73 -20.57 -0.02
CA VAL A 705 27.67 -21.49 -0.45
C VAL A 705 28.27 -22.71 -1.17
N GLN A 706 27.65 -23.88 -1.05
CA GLN A 706 28.00 -25.03 -1.90
C GLN A 706 27.03 -25.10 -3.09
N GLU A 707 27.54 -24.90 -4.30
CA GLU A 707 26.77 -25.13 -5.52
C GLU A 707 26.51 -26.63 -5.68
N THR A 708 25.29 -27.06 -5.38
CA THR A 708 24.81 -28.40 -5.70
C THR A 708 23.49 -28.32 -6.41
N ASP A 709 23.47 -28.65 -7.71
CA ASP A 709 22.27 -28.88 -8.50
C ASP A 709 21.66 -30.24 -8.11
N LEU A 710 21.01 -30.29 -6.95
CA LEU A 710 20.45 -31.54 -6.40
C LEU A 710 19.23 -32.05 -7.16
N GLN A 711 18.67 -31.24 -8.06
CA GLN A 711 17.44 -31.54 -8.78
C GLN A 711 17.41 -30.78 -10.11
N LEU A 712 17.22 -31.52 -11.21
CA LEU A 712 16.87 -30.99 -12.53
C LEU A 712 15.52 -31.59 -12.95
N GLU A 713 14.61 -30.74 -13.43
CA GLU A 713 13.27 -31.12 -13.91
C GLU A 713 13.16 -31.18 -15.43
#